data_AF-K7N026-F1
#
_entry.id   AF-K7N026-F1
#
_cell.length_a   1.000
_cell.length_b   1.000
_cell.length_c   1.000
_cell.angle_alpha   90.00
_cell.angle_beta   90.00
_cell.angle_gamma   90.00
#
_symmetry.space_group_name_H-M   'P 1'
#
loop_
_entity.id
_entity.type
_entity.pdbx_description
1 polymer ?
#
loop_
_entity_poly.entity_id
_entity_poly.type
_entity_poly.pdbx_seq_one_letter_code
_entity_poly.pdbx_strand_id
1 'polypeptide(L)'
;MHRVGSASNGNNSTRPRKEKRLTYVLNDSDDSKHCAGINCLALLMSAASDGSDYLFTGSRDGRLKRWALGVDRATCLATFESHVDWVNDAVLVGDSTLVSCSSDTTLKTWNALSFGTCTRTLRQHSDYVTCLAAAEKNNNTVASGGLGGEVFIWDIEAALAPSKCNDAMVDESSNGINGSGNLLPLTSLRTINSSDNMSMHTTQTQGYVPISAKGHKDSVYALTMNESGTILVSGGTEKVVRVWDARSGSKTLKLRGHTDNIRALLLDSSGRYCLSGSSDSMIRLWDIGQQRCVHSYAVHTDSVWALASTPTFSHVYSGGRDFSLYLTDLQTRESSLLCTGEHPILQLALHDDSIWVASTDSSVHRWPAEGCDPQKIFQRGNSFLAGNLSFSRARVSPEGSTPVPVYKEPTLTILGTPAIVQHEVLSNKRHVLTKDASGSVKLWEITKGIVVEDYGKVSFEEKKEELFEMVSIPAWFTVDTRLGSLSVHLDTPQCFSAEMYSADLNIVGKPEDDKVNLARETLKGLLAHWLRKRKQRMGSPAPANGELLSGKETASRSSTHSRIEVDGSSENDAMVYPPFEFSVTSPPSIITEGTHGGPWRKKITDLDGTKDEKDFPWWCLDCVLNNRLPPRENTKCSFYLQPCEGSSVQILTQGKLSAPRILRIHKVVNYVIEKMVLDKPLDSLSAEGSIAPGLTGSQSQHQAVGDGSFRSGFQPWQKLRPSIEILCYNQVLSPEMSLATVRAYVWKKSDDLVLNYRLVQGR
;
A
#
# COMPACT_ATOMS: atom_id res chain seq x y z
N MET A 1 -9.79 -14.50 -10.71
CA MET A 1 -10.23 -14.08 -9.36
C MET A 1 -11.69 -14.49 -9.23
N HIS A 2 -12.04 -15.37 -8.28
CA HIS A 2 -13.45 -15.70 -8.01
C HIS A 2 -13.92 -14.90 -6.79
N ARG A 3 -15.18 -14.49 -6.81
CA ARG A 3 -15.85 -13.78 -5.72
C ARG A 3 -15.87 -14.68 -4.48
N VAL A 4 -15.13 -14.32 -3.42
CA VAL A 4 -15.33 -14.93 -2.10
C VAL A 4 -16.51 -14.19 -1.47
N GLY A 5 -17.65 -14.88 -1.37
CA GLY A 5 -18.87 -14.32 -0.80
C GLY A 5 -18.64 -13.87 0.63
N SER A 6 -18.71 -12.57 0.88
CA SER A 6 -18.77 -12.02 2.24
C SER A 6 -20.18 -12.33 2.77
N ALA A 7 -20.29 -13.29 3.68
CA ALA A 7 -21.54 -13.54 4.39
C ALA A 7 -21.93 -12.27 5.17
N SER A 8 -23.09 -11.71 4.82
CA SER A 8 -23.72 -10.59 5.52
C SER A 8 -24.18 -11.06 6.90
N ASN A 9 -23.35 -10.88 7.93
CA ASN A 9 -23.81 -10.94 9.31
C ASN A 9 -24.50 -9.61 9.65
N GLY A 10 -25.83 -9.63 9.63
CA GLY A 10 -26.66 -8.57 10.19
C GLY A 10 -26.57 -8.62 11.72
N ASN A 11 -25.75 -7.76 12.31
CA ASN A 11 -25.89 -7.38 13.70
C ASN A 11 -25.58 -5.89 13.83
N ASN A 12 -26.57 -5.15 14.34
CA ASN A 12 -26.53 -3.72 14.67
C ASN A 12 -25.55 -3.45 15.82
N SER A 13 -24.25 -3.65 15.62
CA SER A 13 -23.25 -2.96 16.42
C SER A 13 -22.80 -1.73 15.65
N THR A 14 -22.91 -0.56 16.29
CA THR A 14 -22.21 0.66 15.90
C THR A 14 -20.72 0.39 16.01
N ARG A 15 -20.15 -0.34 15.05
CA ARG A 15 -18.70 -0.51 14.96
C ARG A 15 -18.10 0.89 14.87
N PRO A 16 -17.17 1.28 15.75
CA PRO A 16 -16.44 2.52 15.55
C PRO A 16 -15.88 2.52 14.13
N ARG A 17 -16.13 3.62 13.41
CA ARG A 17 -15.73 3.78 12.01
C ARG A 17 -14.25 3.41 11.90
N LYS A 18 -13.93 2.32 11.18
CA LYS A 18 -12.56 1.83 11.03
C LYS A 18 -11.71 2.98 10.48
N GLU A 19 -10.70 3.37 11.26
CA GLU A 19 -9.82 4.47 10.86
C GLU A 19 -9.09 4.15 9.56
N LYS A 20 -8.85 5.19 8.76
CA LYS A 20 -8.16 5.06 7.47
C LYS A 20 -6.67 4.79 7.73
N ARG A 21 -6.11 3.87 6.95
CA ARG A 21 -4.71 3.44 7.08
C ARG A 21 -3.78 4.25 6.19
N LEU A 22 -2.51 4.29 6.57
CA LEU A 22 -1.43 4.76 5.70
C LEU A 22 -0.58 3.56 5.32
N THR A 23 -0.34 3.38 4.02
CA THR A 23 0.56 2.36 3.50
C THR A 23 1.69 3.04 2.76
N TYR A 24 2.91 2.52 2.88
CA TYR A 24 4.01 2.92 2.03
C TYR A 24 4.62 1.70 1.35
N VAL A 25 4.91 1.83 0.06
CA VAL A 25 5.42 0.77 -0.81
C VAL A 25 6.90 1.02 -1.05
N LEU A 26 7.70 0.02 -0.73
CA LEU A 26 9.16 0.01 -0.86
C LEU A 26 9.54 -0.77 -2.11
N ASN A 27 10.41 -0.14 -2.93
CA ASN A 27 10.98 -0.73 -4.13
C ASN A 27 12.50 -0.53 -4.10
N ASP A 28 13.23 -1.62 -4.29
CA ASP A 28 14.69 -1.63 -4.50
C ASP A 28 15.04 -1.77 -5.99
N SER A 29 14.05 -2.11 -6.82
CA SER A 29 14.20 -2.28 -8.25
C SER A 29 14.27 -0.97 -9.00
N ASP A 30 14.84 -1.04 -10.21
CA ASP A 30 14.81 0.01 -11.21
C ASP A 30 13.37 0.47 -11.48
N ASP A 31 13.07 1.72 -11.13
CA ASP A 31 11.74 2.30 -11.31
C ASP A 31 11.31 2.39 -12.78
N SER A 32 12.21 2.15 -13.75
CA SER A 32 11.90 2.05 -15.17
C SER A 32 11.29 0.70 -15.57
N LYS A 33 11.31 -0.32 -14.71
CA LYS A 33 10.82 -1.68 -14.99
C LYS A 33 9.57 -2.04 -14.19
N HIS A 34 8.76 -2.95 -14.72
CA HIS A 34 7.66 -3.55 -13.96
C HIS A 34 8.18 -4.66 -13.07
N CYS A 35 7.58 -4.85 -11.89
CA CYS A 35 7.94 -5.92 -10.96
C CYS A 35 6.86 -7.00 -10.79
N ALA A 36 5.79 -6.96 -11.60
CA ALA A 36 4.72 -7.94 -11.55
C ALA A 36 4.08 -8.12 -12.93
N GLY A 37 3.24 -9.17 -13.06
CA GLY A 37 2.57 -9.54 -14.30
C GLY A 37 1.91 -8.37 -15.03
N ILE A 38 2.01 -8.37 -16.36
CA ILE A 38 1.49 -7.30 -17.22
C ILE A 38 0.13 -7.73 -17.77
N ASN A 39 -0.91 -7.01 -17.36
CA ASN A 39 -2.29 -7.38 -17.70
C ASN A 39 -2.74 -6.79 -19.03
N CYS A 40 -2.23 -5.63 -19.45
CA CYS A 40 -2.73 -4.92 -20.63
C CYS A 40 -1.63 -4.20 -21.41
N LEU A 41 -1.93 -4.02 -22.70
CA LEU A 41 -1.07 -3.39 -23.71
C LEU A 41 -1.93 -2.41 -24.53
N ALA A 42 -1.41 -1.22 -24.80
CA ALA A 42 -2.01 -0.28 -25.75
C ALA A 42 -0.91 0.31 -26.65
N LEU A 43 -1.17 0.47 -27.94
CA LEU A 43 -0.21 0.99 -28.92
C LEU A 43 -0.67 2.36 -29.43
N LEU A 44 0.25 3.32 -29.46
CA LEU A 44 0.08 4.60 -30.15
C LEU A 44 1.07 4.64 -31.31
N MET A 45 0.56 4.45 -32.52
CA MET A 45 1.36 4.47 -33.75
C MET A 45 1.46 5.89 -34.29
N SER A 46 2.66 6.31 -34.67
CA SER A 46 2.87 7.60 -35.32
C SER A 46 2.48 7.53 -36.80
N ALA A 47 1.61 8.44 -37.25
CA ALA A 47 1.31 8.59 -38.68
C ALA A 47 2.48 9.20 -39.47
N ALA A 48 3.38 9.94 -38.81
CA ALA A 48 4.58 10.48 -39.41
C ALA A 48 5.69 9.44 -39.39
N SER A 49 6.36 9.21 -40.53
CA SER A 49 7.50 8.28 -40.66
C SER A 49 8.69 8.59 -39.75
N ASP A 50 8.73 9.78 -39.16
CA ASP A 50 9.79 10.26 -38.24
C ASP A 50 9.34 10.25 -36.76
N GLY A 51 8.08 9.91 -36.47
CA GLY A 51 7.60 9.83 -35.10
C GLY A 51 7.85 8.46 -34.49
N SER A 52 8.19 8.44 -33.20
CA SER A 52 8.37 7.20 -32.46
C SER A 52 7.02 6.59 -32.08
N ASP A 53 6.84 5.30 -32.34
CA ASP A 53 5.72 4.55 -31.81
C ASP A 53 5.87 4.38 -30.30
N TYR A 54 4.73 4.38 -29.60
CA TYR A 54 4.69 4.16 -28.16
C TYR A 54 3.89 2.91 -27.79
N LEU A 55 4.47 2.11 -26.90
CA LEU A 55 3.76 1.03 -26.22
C LEU A 55 3.41 1.50 -24.80
N PHE A 56 2.17 1.27 -24.39
CA PHE A 56 1.72 1.43 -23.02
C PHE A 56 1.50 0.07 -22.39
N THR A 57 2.03 -0.14 -21.19
CA THR A 57 1.90 -1.39 -20.43
C THR A 57 1.27 -1.10 -19.08
N GLY A 58 0.27 -1.89 -18.67
CA GLY A 58 -0.31 -1.83 -17.32
C GLY A 58 -0.06 -3.11 -16.55
N SER A 59 0.45 -2.98 -15.32
CA SER A 59 0.91 -4.11 -14.51
C SER A 59 0.16 -4.27 -13.19
N ARG A 60 0.25 -5.48 -12.64
CA ARG A 60 -0.14 -5.84 -11.28
C ARG A 60 0.68 -5.14 -10.20
N ASP A 61 1.74 -4.40 -10.55
CA ASP A 61 2.44 -3.52 -9.61
C ASP A 61 1.66 -2.21 -9.32
N GLY A 62 0.53 -2.01 -9.99
CA GLY A 62 -0.35 -0.84 -9.86
C GLY A 62 0.14 0.38 -10.64
N ARG A 63 1.06 0.20 -11.58
CA ARG A 63 1.63 1.26 -12.42
C ARG A 63 1.35 0.98 -13.89
N LEU A 64 1.33 2.05 -14.67
CA LEU A 64 1.46 1.97 -16.12
C LEU A 64 2.79 2.56 -16.55
N LYS A 65 3.28 2.14 -17.72
CA LYS A 65 4.50 2.67 -18.33
C LYS A 65 4.29 2.97 -19.80
N ARG A 66 4.99 4.00 -20.28
CA ARG A 66 5.10 4.32 -21.70
C ARG A 66 6.52 4.01 -22.16
N TRP A 67 6.63 3.24 -23.23
CA TRP A 67 7.86 2.84 -23.86
C TRP A 67 7.94 3.46 -25.25
N ALA A 68 9.04 4.16 -25.56
CA ALA A 68 9.35 4.50 -26.95
C ALA A 68 9.96 3.29 -27.64
N LEU A 69 9.35 2.89 -28.76
CA LEU A 69 9.76 1.75 -29.55
C LEU A 69 10.80 2.19 -30.59
N GLY A 70 12.02 1.68 -30.46
CA GLY A 70 13.03 1.72 -31.51
C GLY A 70 13.08 0.41 -32.30
N VAL A 71 14.05 0.30 -33.21
CA VAL A 71 14.22 -0.89 -34.07
C VAL A 71 14.42 -2.16 -33.23
N ASP A 72 15.41 -2.14 -32.33
CA ASP A 72 15.83 -3.31 -31.53
C ASP A 72 15.79 -3.07 -30.02
N ARG A 73 15.22 -1.95 -29.56
CA ARG A 73 15.14 -1.59 -28.15
C ARG A 73 13.88 -0.79 -27.86
N ALA A 74 13.35 -0.96 -26.66
CA ALA A 74 12.30 -0.10 -26.13
C ALA A 74 12.82 0.63 -24.89
N THR A 75 12.52 1.94 -24.78
CA THR A 75 13.01 2.79 -23.68
C THR A 75 11.84 3.32 -22.86
N CYS A 76 11.87 3.14 -21.53
CA CYS A 76 10.84 3.65 -20.64
C CYS A 76 10.94 5.19 -20.56
N LEU A 77 9.91 5.90 -21.01
CA LEU A 77 9.86 7.37 -20.99
C LEU A 77 9.07 7.94 -19.82
N ALA A 78 8.08 7.21 -19.31
CA ALA A 78 7.23 7.67 -18.22
C ALA A 78 6.65 6.49 -17.43
N THR A 79 6.49 6.70 -16.11
CA THR A 79 5.74 5.84 -15.20
C THR A 79 4.49 6.59 -14.72
N PHE A 80 3.32 6.01 -14.92
CA PHE A 80 2.04 6.55 -14.45
C PHE A 80 1.68 5.86 -13.14
N GLU A 81 1.80 6.59 -12.03
CA GLU A 81 1.61 6.05 -10.68
C GLU A 81 0.49 6.79 -9.95
N SER A 82 -0.67 6.14 -9.85
CA SER A 82 -1.82 6.65 -9.07
C SER A 82 -2.79 5.57 -8.65
N HIS A 83 -2.90 4.47 -9.41
CA HIS A 83 -3.67 3.29 -8.99
C HIS A 83 -3.06 2.66 -7.73
N VAL A 84 -3.93 2.16 -6.85
CA VAL A 84 -3.53 1.57 -5.55
C VAL A 84 -3.56 0.04 -5.55
N ASP A 85 -4.08 -0.53 -6.63
CA ASP A 85 -4.18 -1.96 -6.89
C ASP A 85 -3.79 -2.25 -8.35
N TRP A 86 -3.87 -3.51 -8.76
CA TRP A 86 -3.50 -3.98 -10.10
C TRP A 86 -4.17 -3.14 -11.18
N VAL A 87 -3.40 -2.70 -12.18
CA VAL A 87 -3.96 -2.17 -13.42
C VAL A 87 -4.43 -3.36 -14.24
N ASN A 88 -5.73 -3.41 -14.53
CA ASN A 88 -6.32 -4.57 -15.22
C ASN A 88 -6.41 -4.33 -16.72
N ASP A 89 -6.74 -3.11 -17.15
CA ASP A 89 -6.84 -2.77 -18.56
C ASP A 89 -6.49 -1.30 -18.82
N ALA A 90 -6.10 -0.98 -20.05
CA ALA A 90 -5.79 0.36 -20.51
C ALA A 90 -6.05 0.52 -22.01
N VAL A 91 -6.71 1.62 -22.38
CA VAL A 91 -7.05 1.96 -23.77
C VAL A 91 -6.69 3.41 -24.06
N LEU A 92 -6.33 3.69 -25.31
CA LEU A 92 -6.11 5.04 -25.82
C LEU A 92 -7.40 5.59 -26.40
N VAL A 93 -7.63 6.88 -26.19
CA VAL A 93 -8.87 7.57 -26.53
C VAL A 93 -8.50 8.93 -27.12
N GLY A 94 -8.81 9.13 -28.40
CA GLY A 94 -8.30 10.25 -29.18
C GLY A 94 -6.76 10.27 -29.24
N ASP A 95 -6.18 11.45 -29.42
CA ASP A 95 -4.75 11.56 -29.76
C ASP A 95 -3.82 11.54 -28.55
N SER A 96 -4.34 11.81 -27.34
CA SER A 96 -3.49 12.04 -26.16
C SER A 96 -4.05 11.54 -24.84
N THR A 97 -5.21 10.88 -24.81
CA THR A 97 -5.82 10.44 -23.54
C THR A 97 -5.62 8.94 -23.38
N LEU A 98 -4.93 8.56 -22.31
CA LEU A 98 -4.88 7.16 -21.86
C LEU A 98 -5.95 6.99 -20.78
N VAL A 99 -6.72 5.90 -20.85
CA VAL A 99 -7.68 5.53 -19.83
C VAL A 99 -7.30 4.16 -19.30
N SER A 100 -7.16 4.02 -17.99
CA SER A 100 -6.87 2.75 -17.33
C SER A 100 -7.91 2.39 -16.30
N CYS A 101 -8.07 1.10 -16.03
CA CYS A 101 -8.95 0.59 -14.98
C CYS A 101 -8.21 -0.36 -14.05
N SER A 102 -8.69 -0.50 -12.82
CA SER A 102 -7.97 -1.21 -11.77
C SER A 102 -8.88 -1.97 -10.82
N SER A 103 -8.27 -2.93 -10.11
CA SER A 103 -8.84 -3.59 -8.94
C SER A 103 -9.05 -2.63 -7.76
N ASP A 104 -8.63 -1.37 -7.85
CA ASP A 104 -8.97 -0.34 -6.87
C ASP A 104 -10.38 0.26 -7.07
N THR A 105 -11.21 -0.35 -7.93
CA THR A 105 -12.59 0.07 -8.30
C THR A 105 -12.67 1.34 -9.14
N THR A 106 -11.53 1.90 -9.56
CA THR A 106 -11.51 3.17 -10.29
C THR A 106 -11.09 3.02 -11.75
N LEU A 107 -11.56 3.97 -12.55
CA LEU A 107 -10.92 4.31 -13.80
C LEU A 107 -10.10 5.58 -13.59
N LYS A 108 -8.96 5.68 -14.27
CA LYS A 108 -8.15 6.88 -14.29
C LYS A 108 -7.88 7.31 -15.72
N THR A 109 -7.94 8.61 -15.92
CA THR A 109 -7.55 9.25 -17.18
C THR A 109 -6.19 9.90 -17.00
N TRP A 110 -5.38 9.86 -18.04
CA TRP A 110 -4.03 10.38 -18.07
C TRP A 110 -3.80 11.08 -19.39
N ASN A 111 -2.97 12.13 -19.37
CA ASN A 111 -2.37 12.58 -20.60
C ASN A 111 -1.26 11.59 -20.98
N ALA A 112 -1.49 10.83 -22.06
CA ALA A 112 -0.62 9.76 -22.56
C ALA A 112 0.80 10.24 -22.86
N LEU A 113 0.95 11.53 -23.22
CA LEU A 113 2.24 12.12 -23.56
C LEU A 113 2.94 12.83 -22.39
N SER A 114 2.26 12.97 -21.25
CA SER A 114 2.81 13.59 -20.04
C SER A 114 3.74 12.67 -19.24
N PHE A 115 4.45 13.25 -18.26
CA PHE A 115 5.28 12.51 -17.31
C PHE A 115 4.46 11.87 -16.17
N GLY A 116 3.41 11.11 -16.50
CA GLY A 116 2.70 10.29 -15.51
C GLY A 116 1.59 10.99 -14.71
N THR A 117 1.13 12.18 -15.11
CA THR A 117 0.13 12.93 -14.34
C THR A 117 -1.27 12.37 -14.55
N CYS A 118 -1.92 11.93 -13.47
CA CYS A 118 -3.33 11.54 -13.49
C CYS A 118 -4.22 12.78 -13.64
N THR A 119 -5.06 12.79 -14.67
CA THR A 119 -5.97 13.90 -15.00
C THR A 119 -7.27 13.80 -14.19
N ARG A 120 -7.88 12.61 -14.12
CA ARG A 120 -9.12 12.40 -13.36
C ARG A 120 -9.23 10.97 -12.85
N THR A 121 -9.92 10.79 -11.73
CA THR A 121 -10.28 9.48 -11.18
C THR A 121 -11.81 9.36 -11.16
N LEU A 122 -12.34 8.32 -11.81
CA LEU A 122 -13.77 8.02 -11.93
C LEU A 122 -14.10 6.84 -11.02
N ARG A 123 -15.11 7.00 -10.15
CA ARG A 123 -15.39 6.08 -9.02
C ARG A 123 -16.84 5.55 -9.04
N GLN A 124 -17.32 5.12 -10.21
CA GLN A 124 -18.70 4.66 -10.37
C GLN A 124 -18.89 3.17 -10.11
N HIS A 125 -17.85 2.35 -10.31
CA HIS A 125 -17.92 0.90 -10.08
C HIS A 125 -17.92 0.58 -8.59
N SER A 126 -18.68 -0.44 -8.22
CA SER A 126 -18.83 -0.94 -6.85
C SER A 126 -17.82 -2.02 -6.46
N ASP A 127 -17.10 -2.57 -7.44
CA ASP A 127 -16.14 -3.67 -7.31
C ASP A 127 -15.02 -3.50 -8.38
N TYR A 128 -14.11 -4.46 -8.48
CA TYR A 128 -12.93 -4.37 -9.35
C TYR A 128 -13.33 -4.18 -10.81
N VAL A 129 -12.67 -3.22 -11.48
CA VAL A 129 -12.88 -2.97 -12.91
C VAL A 129 -11.84 -3.75 -13.69
N THR A 130 -12.29 -4.64 -14.57
CA THR A 130 -11.48 -5.71 -15.17
C THR A 130 -11.15 -5.49 -16.63
N CYS A 131 -11.94 -4.69 -17.36
CA CYS A 131 -11.79 -4.50 -18.80
C CYS A 131 -12.33 -3.14 -19.25
N LEU A 132 -11.78 -2.66 -20.36
CA LEU A 132 -12.14 -1.45 -21.07
C LEU A 132 -12.37 -1.75 -22.56
N ALA A 133 -13.11 -0.87 -23.23
CA ALA A 133 -13.18 -0.84 -24.69
C ALA A 133 -13.31 0.61 -25.15
N ALA A 134 -12.58 1.02 -26.18
CA ALA A 134 -12.65 2.37 -26.75
C ALA A 134 -13.13 2.31 -28.20
N ALA A 135 -13.73 3.40 -28.67
CA ALA A 135 -14.14 3.54 -30.07
C ALA A 135 -13.06 4.31 -30.82
N GLU A 136 -12.43 3.68 -31.82
CA GLU A 136 -11.30 4.27 -32.54
C GLU A 136 -11.67 5.54 -33.31
N LYS A 137 -12.86 5.62 -33.93
CA LYS A 137 -13.33 6.80 -34.67
C LYS A 137 -14.06 7.81 -33.80
N ASN A 138 -14.63 7.36 -32.68
CA ASN A 138 -15.33 8.22 -31.73
C ASN A 138 -14.44 8.45 -30.52
N ASN A 139 -13.59 9.47 -30.65
CA ASN A 139 -12.44 9.80 -29.80
C ASN A 139 -12.75 10.07 -28.32
N ASN A 140 -14.01 9.97 -27.89
CA ASN A 140 -14.43 10.26 -26.51
C ASN A 140 -15.13 9.09 -25.82
N THR A 141 -15.56 8.06 -26.55
CA THR A 141 -16.41 7.01 -25.98
C THR A 141 -15.58 5.82 -25.49
N VAL A 142 -15.73 5.50 -24.21
CA VAL A 142 -15.11 4.33 -23.56
C VAL A 142 -16.17 3.53 -22.84
N ALA A 143 -16.12 2.21 -22.90
CA ALA A 143 -16.88 1.34 -22.03
C ALA A 143 -15.98 0.71 -20.96
N SER A 144 -16.53 0.43 -19.78
CA SER A 144 -15.83 -0.30 -18.73
C SER A 144 -16.72 -1.33 -18.05
N GLY A 145 -16.11 -2.44 -17.64
CA GLY A 145 -16.80 -3.58 -17.06
C GLY A 145 -16.03 -4.11 -15.86
N GLY A 146 -16.75 -4.70 -14.90
CA GLY A 146 -16.14 -5.15 -13.64
C GLY A 146 -16.76 -6.40 -13.03
N LEU A 147 -16.20 -6.81 -11.89
CA LEU A 147 -16.63 -7.98 -11.13
C LEU A 147 -18.01 -7.81 -10.48
N GLY A 148 -18.40 -6.57 -10.19
CA GLY A 148 -19.75 -6.20 -9.73
C GLY A 148 -20.83 -6.46 -10.79
N GLY A 149 -20.40 -6.75 -12.03
CA GLY A 149 -21.26 -6.99 -13.18
C GLY A 149 -21.74 -5.72 -13.86
N GLU A 150 -21.37 -4.55 -13.35
CA GLU A 150 -21.69 -3.25 -13.94
C GLU A 150 -20.93 -3.06 -15.26
N VAL A 151 -21.62 -2.50 -16.25
CA VAL A 151 -21.02 -2.00 -17.49
C VAL A 151 -21.43 -0.54 -17.65
N PHE A 152 -20.44 0.35 -17.76
CA PHE A 152 -20.66 1.78 -17.93
C PHE A 152 -20.06 2.24 -19.26
N ILE A 153 -20.79 3.10 -19.97
CA ILE A 153 -20.33 3.80 -21.17
C ILE A 153 -20.09 5.26 -20.80
N TRP A 154 -18.87 5.70 -21.02
CA TRP A 154 -18.31 6.98 -20.63
C TRP A 154 -18.08 7.83 -21.87
N ASP A 155 -18.46 9.08 -21.76
CA ASP A 155 -17.97 10.18 -22.58
C ASP A 155 -16.85 10.84 -21.79
N ILE A 156 -15.62 10.61 -22.21
CA ILE A 156 -14.41 11.04 -21.50
C ILE A 156 -14.29 12.57 -21.55
N GLU A 157 -14.67 13.23 -22.64
CA GLU A 157 -14.63 14.69 -22.73
C GLU A 157 -15.63 15.31 -21.73
N ALA A 158 -16.87 14.81 -21.72
CA ALA A 158 -17.88 15.25 -20.76
C ALA A 158 -17.51 14.91 -19.31
N ALA A 159 -16.85 13.77 -19.08
CA ALA A 159 -16.36 13.40 -17.76
C ALA A 159 -15.22 14.29 -17.28
N LEU A 160 -14.36 14.78 -18.18
CA LEU A 160 -13.24 15.67 -17.90
C LEU A 160 -13.66 17.14 -17.80
N ALA A 161 -14.80 17.52 -18.37
CA ALA A 161 -15.33 18.87 -18.30
C ALA A 161 -15.47 19.35 -16.83
N PRO A 162 -15.14 20.61 -16.53
CA PRO A 162 -15.37 21.17 -15.21
C PRO A 162 -16.86 21.14 -14.88
N SER A 163 -17.22 20.60 -13.71
CA SER A 163 -18.58 20.67 -13.19
C SER A 163 -18.94 22.16 -13.06
N LYS A 164 -19.99 22.63 -13.74
CA LYS A 164 -20.49 24.00 -13.54
C LYS A 164 -20.90 24.15 -12.08
N CYS A 165 -20.12 24.87 -11.29
CA CYS A 165 -20.58 25.36 -9.99
C CYS A 165 -21.60 26.47 -10.29
N ASN A 166 -22.88 26.15 -10.21
CA ASN A 166 -23.91 27.18 -10.06
C ASN A 166 -23.85 27.69 -8.61
N ASP A 167 -22.83 28.47 -8.29
CA ASP A 167 -22.94 29.51 -7.26
C ASP A 167 -23.26 30.83 -7.99
N ALA A 168 -24.44 30.86 -8.59
CA ALA A 168 -25.08 32.08 -9.01
C ALA A 168 -26.58 31.86 -8.86
N MET A 169 -27.23 32.81 -8.17
CA MET A 169 -28.68 32.95 -7.93
C MET A 169 -29.16 32.53 -6.53
N VAL A 170 -28.84 33.36 -5.54
CA VAL A 170 -29.90 34.13 -4.86
C VAL A 170 -29.38 35.55 -4.66
N ASP A 171 -29.36 36.32 -5.76
CA ASP A 171 -29.35 37.78 -5.73
C ASP A 171 -30.60 38.22 -6.50
N GLU A 172 -31.77 38.04 -5.88
CA GLU A 172 -33.00 38.73 -6.27
C GLU A 172 -33.83 38.94 -5.00
N SER A 173 -33.73 40.12 -4.41
CA SER A 173 -34.86 41.06 -4.35
C SER A 173 -34.50 42.24 -3.46
N SER A 174 -34.39 43.37 -4.14
CA SER A 174 -34.54 44.72 -3.60
C SER A 174 -35.66 44.81 -2.55
N ASN A 175 -35.32 45.28 -1.35
CA ASN A 175 -36.12 46.26 -0.63
C ASN A 175 -35.26 46.90 0.46
N GLY A 176 -34.82 48.13 0.19
CA GLY A 176 -34.33 49.00 1.25
C GLY A 176 -35.45 49.35 2.22
N ILE A 177 -35.10 49.43 3.51
CA ILE A 177 -35.55 50.46 4.45
C ILE A 177 -34.46 50.59 5.53
N ASN A 178 -33.90 51.79 5.56
CA ASN A 178 -33.16 52.51 6.59
C ASN A 178 -33.08 51.88 8.01
N GLY A 179 -31.87 51.90 8.58
CA GLY A 179 -31.66 51.80 10.03
C GLY A 179 -30.21 51.59 10.43
N SER A 180 -29.49 52.67 10.74
CA SER A 180 -28.19 52.67 11.41
C SER A 180 -28.18 51.84 12.70
N GLY A 181 -27.11 51.07 12.94
CA GLY A 181 -26.86 50.49 14.26
C GLY A 181 -25.84 49.35 14.25
N ASN A 182 -24.65 49.63 14.78
CA ASN A 182 -23.51 48.75 14.97
C ASN A 182 -23.81 47.33 15.49
N LEU A 183 -23.26 46.35 14.76
CA LEU A 183 -22.44 45.21 15.23
C LEU A 183 -22.37 44.97 16.77
N LEU A 184 -22.94 43.86 17.24
CA LEU A 184 -22.28 42.68 17.86
C LEU A 184 -23.32 41.76 18.54
N PRO A 185 -23.06 40.44 18.66
CA PRO A 185 -24.11 39.42 18.72
C PRO A 185 -24.52 39.08 20.15
N LEU A 186 -25.83 39.09 20.40
CA LEU A 186 -26.39 38.58 21.65
C LEU A 186 -26.68 37.08 21.53
N THR A 187 -26.02 36.34 22.41
CA THR A 187 -26.29 34.97 22.81
C THR A 187 -27.76 34.77 23.19
N SER A 188 -28.42 33.78 22.60
CA SER A 188 -29.59 33.15 23.22
C SER A 188 -29.58 31.66 22.94
N LEU A 189 -28.91 30.95 23.86
CA LEU A 189 -29.14 29.54 24.13
C LEU A 189 -30.64 29.28 24.29
N ARG A 190 -31.22 28.43 23.44
CA ARG A 190 -32.44 27.70 23.77
C ARG A 190 -32.28 26.23 23.41
N THR A 191 -32.36 25.43 24.45
CA THR A 191 -32.47 23.98 24.48
C THR A 191 -33.80 23.56 23.85
N ILE A 192 -33.78 22.72 22.80
CA ILE A 192 -34.94 21.89 22.44
C ILE A 192 -34.45 20.48 22.10
N ASN A 193 -35.11 19.52 22.75
CA ASN A 193 -34.94 18.09 22.68
C ASN A 193 -35.31 17.48 21.32
N SER A 194 -34.90 16.22 21.21
CA SER A 194 -35.52 15.11 20.46
C SER A 194 -35.43 15.13 18.93
N SER A 195 -34.55 14.23 18.45
CA SER A 195 -34.77 13.31 17.34
C SER A 195 -35.38 13.89 16.07
N ASP A 196 -34.55 14.50 15.25
CA ASP A 196 -34.72 14.39 13.81
C ASP A 196 -33.47 13.74 13.23
N ASN A 197 -33.69 12.54 12.69
CA ASN A 197 -32.77 11.86 11.81
C ASN A 197 -32.51 12.78 10.62
N MET A 198 -31.53 13.67 10.75
CA MET A 198 -31.00 14.41 9.63
C MET A 198 -30.21 13.40 8.81
N SER A 199 -30.92 12.70 7.92
CA SER A 199 -30.32 12.00 6.79
C SER A 199 -29.37 13.02 6.17
N MET A 200 -28.08 12.74 6.28
CA MET A 200 -27.05 13.47 5.56
C MET A 200 -27.40 13.32 4.08
N HIS A 201 -28.16 14.27 3.55
CA HIS A 201 -28.14 14.58 2.14
C HIS A 201 -26.73 15.07 1.89
N THR A 202 -25.83 14.12 1.62
CA THR A 202 -24.59 14.43 0.91
C THR A 202 -25.06 15.16 -0.32
N THR A 203 -24.80 16.47 -0.35
CA THR A 203 -25.01 17.32 -1.52
C THR A 203 -24.14 16.73 -2.63
N GLN A 204 -24.68 15.76 -3.36
CA GLN A 204 -24.11 15.30 -4.61
C GLN A 204 -24.26 16.49 -5.55
N THR A 205 -23.20 17.30 -5.61
CA THR A 205 -22.94 18.17 -6.75
C THR A 205 -23.26 17.36 -8.00
N GLN A 206 -24.19 17.84 -8.84
CA GLN A 206 -24.59 17.18 -10.09
C GLN A 206 -23.34 16.91 -10.95
N GLY A 207 -22.74 15.74 -10.76
CA GLY A 207 -21.54 15.31 -11.46
C GLY A 207 -21.90 14.56 -12.73
N TYR A 208 -20.93 14.41 -13.62
CA TYR A 208 -21.04 13.54 -14.78
C TYR A 208 -21.40 12.11 -14.34
N VAL A 209 -22.45 11.53 -14.93
CA VAL A 209 -22.87 10.14 -14.71
C VAL A 209 -22.78 9.40 -16.05
N PRO A 210 -22.03 8.29 -16.13
CA PRO A 210 -21.96 7.50 -17.36
C PRO A 210 -23.28 6.76 -17.64
N ILE A 211 -23.48 6.37 -18.88
CA ILE A 211 -24.60 5.51 -19.27
C ILE A 211 -24.37 4.11 -18.70
N SER A 212 -25.35 3.58 -17.96
CA SER A 212 -25.28 2.21 -17.43
C SER A 212 -25.96 1.23 -18.39
N ALA A 213 -25.22 0.20 -18.84
CA ALA A 213 -25.81 -0.86 -19.64
C ALA A 213 -26.66 -1.77 -18.74
N LYS A 214 -28.00 -1.66 -18.87
CA LYS A 214 -28.92 -2.24 -17.89
C LYS A 214 -28.92 -3.77 -17.91
N GLY A 215 -29.01 -4.41 -16.74
CA GLY A 215 -29.42 -5.82 -16.61
C GLY A 215 -28.33 -6.86 -16.84
N HIS A 216 -27.07 -6.48 -16.70
CA HIS A 216 -25.98 -7.40 -16.40
C HIS A 216 -25.93 -7.60 -14.87
N LYS A 217 -25.78 -8.84 -14.41
CA LYS A 217 -25.68 -9.19 -12.96
C LYS A 217 -24.45 -10.04 -12.63
N ASP A 218 -23.73 -10.43 -13.68
CA ASP A 218 -22.62 -11.37 -13.68
C ASP A 218 -21.33 -10.63 -13.97
N SER A 219 -20.22 -11.09 -13.40
CA SER A 219 -18.90 -10.46 -13.55
C SER A 219 -18.50 -10.39 -15.02
N VAL A 220 -18.03 -9.23 -15.45
CA VAL A 220 -17.55 -8.96 -16.81
C VAL A 220 -16.04 -9.16 -16.83
N TYR A 221 -15.52 -9.84 -17.85
CA TYR A 221 -14.08 -10.03 -18.03
C TYR A 221 -13.57 -9.49 -19.36
N ALA A 222 -14.45 -9.31 -20.35
CA ALA A 222 -14.08 -8.80 -21.67
C ALA A 222 -15.14 -7.82 -22.16
N LEU A 223 -14.65 -6.75 -22.79
CA LEU A 223 -15.44 -5.78 -23.53
C LEU A 223 -14.75 -5.51 -24.87
N THR A 224 -15.54 -5.22 -25.89
CA THR A 224 -15.05 -4.71 -27.17
C THR A 224 -16.12 -3.83 -27.80
N MET A 225 -15.72 -2.85 -28.60
CA MET A 225 -16.62 -1.89 -29.21
C MET A 225 -16.19 -1.68 -30.67
N ASN A 226 -17.13 -1.39 -31.56
CA ASN A 226 -16.78 -1.11 -32.94
C ASN A 226 -16.19 0.30 -33.07
N GLU A 227 -15.51 0.57 -34.18
CA GLU A 227 -14.83 1.85 -34.42
C GLU A 227 -15.77 3.07 -34.24
N SER A 228 -17.05 2.93 -34.63
CA SER A 228 -18.06 4.00 -34.53
C SER A 228 -18.62 4.23 -33.12
N GLY A 229 -18.32 3.34 -32.16
CA GLY A 229 -18.85 3.44 -30.80
C GLY A 229 -20.36 3.20 -30.70
N THR A 230 -20.93 2.42 -31.61
CA THR A 230 -22.38 2.14 -31.67
C THR A 230 -22.76 0.78 -31.14
N ILE A 231 -21.87 -0.20 -31.30
CA ILE A 231 -22.07 -1.58 -30.87
C ILE A 231 -21.04 -1.87 -29.80
N LEU A 232 -21.52 -2.17 -28.59
CA LEU A 232 -20.71 -2.67 -27.50
C LEU A 232 -21.01 -4.16 -27.31
N VAL A 233 -19.96 -4.96 -27.10
CA VAL A 233 -20.08 -6.38 -26.82
C VAL A 233 -19.41 -6.71 -25.49
N SER A 234 -20.07 -7.52 -24.66
CA SER A 234 -19.56 -7.93 -23.35
C SER A 234 -19.59 -9.45 -23.16
N GLY A 235 -18.63 -9.93 -22.38
CA GLY A 235 -18.46 -11.35 -22.05
C GLY A 235 -17.93 -11.51 -20.63
N GLY A 236 -18.31 -12.61 -19.97
CA GLY A 236 -17.94 -12.87 -18.58
C GLY A 236 -18.53 -14.15 -18.03
N THR A 237 -18.90 -14.15 -16.74
CA THR A 237 -19.37 -15.35 -16.03
C THR A 237 -20.76 -15.84 -16.42
N GLU A 238 -21.52 -15.04 -17.18
CA GLU A 238 -22.78 -15.50 -17.77
C GLU A 238 -22.55 -16.50 -18.92
N LYS A 239 -21.33 -16.59 -19.46
CA LYS A 239 -20.97 -17.52 -20.56
C LYS A 239 -21.73 -17.24 -21.87
N VAL A 240 -22.19 -15.99 -22.02
CA VAL A 240 -22.97 -15.49 -23.15
C VAL A 240 -22.28 -14.24 -23.68
N VAL A 241 -22.15 -14.14 -25.00
CA VAL A 241 -21.75 -12.89 -25.65
C VAL A 241 -22.99 -12.00 -25.73
N ARG A 242 -22.95 -10.84 -25.05
CA ARG A 242 -24.03 -9.86 -25.10
C ARG A 242 -23.67 -8.72 -26.02
N VAL A 243 -24.65 -8.26 -26.77
CA VAL A 243 -24.53 -7.10 -27.65
C VAL A 243 -25.47 -6.01 -27.18
N TRP A 244 -24.97 -4.79 -27.17
CA TRP A 244 -25.62 -3.60 -26.68
C TRP A 244 -25.57 -2.49 -27.72
N ASP A 245 -26.61 -1.66 -27.75
CA ASP A 245 -26.48 -0.33 -28.33
C ASP A 245 -25.76 0.56 -27.33
N ALA A 246 -24.54 0.97 -27.67
CA ALA A 246 -23.67 1.77 -26.80
C ALA A 246 -24.23 3.17 -26.54
N ARG A 247 -25.08 3.72 -27.44
CA ARG A 247 -25.64 5.08 -27.29
C ARG A 247 -26.76 5.14 -26.25
N SER A 248 -27.56 4.08 -26.14
CA SER A 248 -28.69 4.03 -25.22
C SER A 248 -28.42 3.17 -23.98
N GLY A 249 -27.36 2.35 -23.99
CA GLY A 249 -27.11 1.33 -22.96
C GLY A 249 -28.14 0.18 -22.98
N SER A 250 -28.93 0.07 -24.06
CA SER A 250 -29.98 -0.93 -24.19
C SER A 250 -29.43 -2.26 -24.67
N LYS A 251 -30.00 -3.36 -24.18
CA LYS A 251 -29.68 -4.72 -24.64
C LYS A 251 -30.24 -4.95 -26.03
N THR A 252 -29.41 -5.50 -26.90
CA THR A 252 -29.84 -5.91 -28.25
C THR A 252 -29.90 -7.42 -28.36
N LEU A 253 -28.83 -8.16 -27.99
CA LEU A 253 -28.74 -9.60 -28.26
C LEU A 253 -28.03 -10.41 -27.16
N LYS A 254 -28.28 -11.73 -27.17
CA LYS A 254 -27.59 -12.75 -26.38
C LYS A 254 -27.19 -13.93 -27.27
N LEU A 255 -25.89 -14.16 -27.44
CA LEU A 255 -25.38 -15.29 -28.21
C LEU A 255 -24.86 -16.37 -27.25
N ARG A 256 -25.54 -17.52 -27.24
CA ARG A 256 -25.24 -18.65 -26.35
C ARG A 256 -24.39 -19.68 -27.07
N GLY A 257 -23.45 -20.31 -26.36
CA GLY A 257 -22.73 -21.46 -26.87
C GLY A 257 -21.46 -21.81 -26.08
N HIS A 258 -20.79 -20.83 -25.48
CA HIS A 258 -19.70 -21.09 -24.54
C HIS A 258 -20.20 -21.79 -23.28
N THR A 259 -19.34 -22.63 -22.70
CA THR A 259 -19.68 -23.39 -21.47
C THR A 259 -18.88 -22.99 -20.25
N ASP A 260 -17.99 -22.02 -20.40
CA ASP A 260 -17.29 -21.37 -19.30
C ASP A 260 -17.17 -19.86 -19.55
N ASN A 261 -16.45 -19.16 -18.66
CA ASN A 261 -16.29 -17.72 -18.67
C ASN A 261 -15.67 -17.24 -19.99
N ILE A 262 -16.28 -16.23 -20.59
CA ILE A 262 -15.68 -15.53 -21.73
C ILE A 262 -14.64 -14.56 -21.19
N ARG A 263 -13.42 -14.64 -21.70
CA ARG A 263 -12.23 -13.93 -21.16
C ARG A 263 -11.59 -12.97 -22.16
N ALA A 264 -11.87 -13.13 -23.45
CA ALA A 264 -11.41 -12.23 -24.51
C ALA A 264 -12.52 -12.01 -25.53
N LEU A 265 -12.57 -10.80 -26.10
CA LEU A 265 -13.49 -10.44 -27.18
C LEU A 265 -12.79 -9.54 -28.20
N LEU A 266 -13.08 -9.76 -29.47
CA LEU A 266 -12.75 -8.84 -30.57
C LEU A 266 -14.00 -8.62 -31.42
N LEU A 267 -14.09 -7.44 -32.01
CA LEU A 267 -15.14 -7.07 -32.93
C LEU A 267 -14.50 -6.55 -34.21
N ASP A 268 -15.05 -6.90 -35.37
CA ASP A 268 -14.62 -6.31 -36.62
C ASP A 268 -15.07 -4.83 -36.73
N SER A 269 -14.45 -4.09 -37.63
CA SER A 269 -14.73 -2.65 -37.82
C SER A 269 -16.20 -2.34 -38.13
N SER A 270 -16.89 -3.25 -38.84
CA SER A 270 -18.32 -3.09 -39.17
C SER A 270 -19.26 -3.41 -38.00
N GLY A 271 -18.78 -4.15 -36.98
CA GLY A 271 -19.60 -4.68 -35.90
C GLY A 271 -20.51 -5.84 -36.32
N ARG A 272 -20.17 -6.55 -37.39
CA ARG A 272 -20.89 -7.72 -37.91
C ARG A 272 -20.42 -9.02 -37.27
N TYR A 273 -19.12 -9.17 -37.09
CA TYR A 273 -18.46 -10.38 -36.64
C TYR A 273 -17.75 -10.14 -35.32
N CYS A 274 -17.98 -11.04 -34.35
CA CYS A 274 -17.32 -11.01 -33.07
C CYS A 274 -16.56 -12.31 -32.83
N LEU A 275 -15.32 -12.20 -32.37
CA LEU A 275 -14.55 -13.34 -31.87
C LEU A 275 -14.59 -13.35 -30.34
N SER A 276 -14.70 -14.53 -29.75
CA SER A 276 -14.63 -14.70 -28.30
C SER A 276 -13.71 -15.84 -27.91
N GLY A 277 -12.85 -15.60 -26.91
CA GLY A 277 -11.99 -16.59 -26.26
C GLY A 277 -12.50 -16.88 -24.85
N SER A 278 -12.46 -18.14 -24.44
CA SER A 278 -13.15 -18.58 -23.22
C SER A 278 -12.37 -19.63 -22.43
N SER A 279 -12.74 -19.77 -21.15
CA SER A 279 -12.23 -20.79 -20.25
C SER A 279 -12.67 -22.22 -20.58
N ASP A 280 -13.55 -22.40 -21.55
CA ASP A 280 -13.85 -23.70 -22.16
C ASP A 280 -12.83 -24.14 -23.24
N SER A 281 -11.67 -23.46 -23.31
CA SER A 281 -10.58 -23.67 -24.26
C SER A 281 -10.96 -23.43 -25.73
N MET A 282 -12.07 -22.75 -25.99
CA MET A 282 -12.56 -22.48 -27.35
C MET A 282 -12.43 -21.02 -27.73
N ILE A 283 -12.13 -20.81 -29.02
CA ILE A 283 -12.37 -19.55 -29.71
C ILE A 283 -13.64 -19.73 -30.55
N ARG A 284 -14.52 -18.71 -30.60
CA ARG A 284 -15.73 -18.74 -31.42
C ARG A 284 -15.85 -17.50 -32.27
N LEU A 285 -16.25 -17.68 -33.52
CA LEU A 285 -16.67 -16.61 -34.43
C LEU A 285 -18.19 -16.55 -34.43
N TRP A 286 -18.72 -15.37 -34.16
CA TRP A 286 -20.14 -15.07 -34.12
C TRP A 286 -20.51 -14.11 -35.23
N ASP A 287 -21.64 -14.37 -35.88
CA ASP A 287 -22.29 -13.40 -36.75
C ASP A 287 -23.41 -12.74 -35.92
N ILE A 288 -23.24 -11.44 -35.63
CA ILE A 288 -24.17 -10.66 -34.80
C ILE A 288 -25.51 -10.48 -35.51
N GLY A 289 -25.52 -10.26 -36.82
CA GLY A 289 -26.76 -10.04 -37.56
C GLY A 289 -27.57 -11.32 -37.78
N GLN A 290 -26.92 -12.47 -37.95
CA GLN A 290 -27.56 -13.78 -37.99
C GLN A 290 -27.79 -14.37 -36.60
N GLN A 291 -27.26 -13.73 -35.56
CA GLN A 291 -27.39 -14.13 -34.15
C GLN A 291 -26.93 -15.58 -33.88
N ARG A 292 -25.86 -16.02 -34.54
CA ARG A 292 -25.37 -17.40 -34.43
C ARG A 292 -23.87 -17.53 -34.35
N CYS A 293 -23.39 -18.63 -33.79
CA CYS A 293 -22.00 -19.06 -33.90
C CYS A 293 -21.77 -19.56 -35.33
N VAL A 294 -20.82 -18.97 -36.05
CA VAL A 294 -20.41 -19.39 -37.40
C VAL A 294 -19.42 -20.54 -37.29
N HIS A 295 -18.35 -20.34 -36.53
CA HIS A 295 -17.27 -21.32 -36.36
C HIS A 295 -16.81 -21.40 -34.90
N SER A 296 -16.23 -22.54 -34.55
CA SER A 296 -15.54 -22.78 -33.29
C SER A 296 -14.16 -23.35 -33.60
N TYR A 297 -13.14 -22.84 -32.92
CA TYR A 297 -11.73 -23.19 -33.13
C TYR A 297 -11.18 -23.74 -31.81
N ALA A 298 -10.97 -25.05 -31.76
CA ALA A 298 -10.27 -25.73 -30.68
C ALA A 298 -8.80 -25.87 -31.09
N VAL A 299 -7.98 -24.94 -30.59
CA VAL A 299 -6.53 -24.92 -30.79
C VAL A 299 -5.77 -24.94 -29.46
N HIS A 300 -6.37 -24.37 -28.42
CA HIS A 300 -5.80 -24.33 -27.07
C HIS A 300 -6.22 -25.55 -26.24
N THR A 301 -5.33 -25.97 -25.34
CA THR A 301 -5.58 -27.08 -24.41
C THR A 301 -6.17 -26.61 -23.07
N ASP A 302 -6.07 -25.31 -22.77
CA ASP A 302 -6.60 -24.67 -21.57
C ASP A 302 -7.27 -23.32 -21.94
N SER A 303 -7.72 -22.56 -20.96
CA SER A 303 -8.46 -21.30 -21.10
C SER A 303 -7.76 -20.29 -22.00
N VAL A 304 -8.50 -19.75 -22.98
CA VAL A 304 -8.06 -18.66 -23.86
C VAL A 304 -8.32 -17.32 -23.16
N TRP A 305 -7.29 -16.48 -23.01
CA TRP A 305 -7.37 -15.21 -22.25
C TRP A 305 -7.12 -13.98 -23.10
N ALA A 306 -6.43 -14.12 -24.23
CA ALA A 306 -6.08 -12.99 -25.10
C ALA A 306 -6.38 -13.34 -26.56
N LEU A 307 -6.85 -12.34 -27.29
CA LEU A 307 -7.06 -12.39 -28.73
C LEU A 307 -6.53 -11.09 -29.36
N ALA A 308 -5.95 -11.18 -30.55
CA ALA A 308 -5.73 -10.06 -31.46
C ALA A 308 -6.11 -10.51 -32.87
N SER A 309 -6.59 -9.61 -33.74
CA SER A 309 -6.91 -9.93 -35.13
C SER A 309 -6.07 -9.11 -36.08
N THR A 310 -5.93 -9.59 -37.32
CA THR A 310 -5.45 -8.74 -38.41
C THR A 310 -6.46 -7.61 -38.69
N PRO A 311 -6.04 -6.48 -39.28
CA PRO A 311 -6.96 -5.37 -39.62
C PRO A 311 -8.11 -5.78 -40.55
N THR A 312 -7.87 -6.78 -41.40
CA THR A 312 -8.88 -7.35 -42.31
C THR A 312 -9.83 -8.33 -41.63
N PHE A 313 -9.62 -8.64 -40.35
CA PHE A 313 -10.37 -9.64 -39.58
C PHE A 313 -10.41 -11.01 -40.26
N SER A 314 -9.34 -11.36 -40.98
CA SER A 314 -9.19 -12.64 -41.71
C SER A 314 -8.49 -13.70 -40.86
N HIS A 315 -7.64 -13.27 -39.93
CA HIS A 315 -6.88 -14.14 -39.05
C HIS A 315 -6.97 -13.66 -37.60
N VAL A 316 -6.83 -14.59 -36.68
CA VAL A 316 -6.81 -14.34 -35.24
C VAL A 316 -5.55 -14.93 -34.60
N TYR A 317 -4.90 -14.13 -33.77
CA TYR A 317 -3.88 -14.55 -32.85
C TYR A 317 -4.52 -14.83 -31.49
N SER A 318 -4.18 -15.94 -30.86
CA SER A 318 -4.78 -16.33 -29.59
C SER A 318 -3.75 -16.85 -28.59
N GLY A 319 -3.92 -16.46 -27.33
CA GLY A 319 -3.05 -16.83 -26.23
C GLY A 319 -3.84 -17.08 -24.96
N GLY A 320 -3.28 -17.89 -24.05
CA GLY A 320 -3.95 -18.17 -22.79
C GLY A 320 -3.11 -18.92 -21.78
N ARG A 321 -3.81 -19.75 -21.00
CA ARG A 321 -3.26 -20.46 -19.85
C ARG A 321 -2.30 -21.59 -20.21
N ASP A 322 -2.32 -22.07 -21.45
CA ASP A 322 -1.40 -23.10 -21.97
C ASP A 322 -0.10 -22.52 -22.55
N PHE A 323 0.17 -21.23 -22.32
CA PHE A 323 1.40 -20.50 -22.65
C PHE A 323 1.69 -20.39 -24.15
N SER A 324 0.75 -20.84 -24.98
CA SER A 324 0.93 -20.99 -26.42
C SER A 324 0.31 -19.81 -27.16
N LEU A 325 0.99 -19.33 -28.19
CA LEU A 325 0.48 -18.33 -29.12
C LEU A 325 0.16 -19.00 -30.46
N TYR A 326 -1.12 -19.04 -30.82
CA TYR A 326 -1.56 -19.57 -32.11
C TYR A 326 -1.94 -18.44 -33.07
N LEU A 327 -1.76 -18.71 -34.36
CA LEU A 327 -2.37 -17.96 -35.46
C LEU A 327 -3.37 -18.88 -36.16
N THR A 328 -4.60 -18.40 -36.37
CA THR A 328 -5.68 -19.16 -37.02
C THR A 328 -6.29 -18.34 -38.16
N ASP A 329 -6.36 -18.93 -39.34
CA ASP A 329 -7.15 -18.43 -40.47
C ASP A 329 -8.64 -18.70 -40.18
N LEU A 330 -9.45 -17.63 -40.18
CA LEU A 330 -10.86 -17.73 -39.78
C LEU A 330 -11.73 -18.41 -40.83
N GLN A 331 -11.31 -18.41 -42.10
CA GLN A 331 -12.03 -18.98 -43.23
C GLN A 331 -11.66 -20.45 -43.44
N THR A 332 -10.37 -20.78 -43.50
CA THR A 332 -9.90 -22.16 -43.72
C THR A 332 -9.88 -22.98 -42.43
N ARG A 333 -9.88 -22.31 -41.27
CA ARG A 333 -9.73 -22.89 -39.92
C ARG A 333 -8.36 -23.54 -39.69
N GLU A 334 -7.41 -23.27 -40.58
CA GLU A 334 -6.03 -23.69 -40.45
C GLU A 334 -5.36 -22.89 -39.34
N SER A 335 -4.54 -23.55 -38.52
CA SER A 335 -3.91 -22.97 -37.34
C SER A 335 -2.45 -23.38 -37.25
N SER A 336 -1.60 -22.46 -36.80
CA SER A 336 -0.16 -22.67 -36.61
C SER A 336 0.26 -22.20 -35.22
N LEU A 337 1.13 -22.96 -34.56
CA LEU A 337 1.73 -22.56 -33.28
C LEU A 337 2.91 -21.61 -33.56
N LEU A 338 2.78 -20.34 -33.21
CA LEU A 338 3.85 -19.36 -33.40
C LEU A 338 4.99 -19.56 -32.41
N CYS A 339 4.65 -19.62 -31.12
CA CYS A 339 5.61 -19.80 -30.05
C CYS A 339 4.93 -20.39 -28.79
N THR A 340 5.75 -20.94 -27.90
CA THR A 340 5.34 -21.36 -26.56
C THR A 340 6.26 -20.70 -25.54
N GLY A 341 5.68 -19.98 -24.58
CA GLY A 341 6.41 -19.34 -23.48
C GLY A 341 6.37 -20.16 -22.19
N GLU A 342 6.76 -19.52 -21.09
CA GLU A 342 6.78 -20.13 -19.74
C GLU A 342 5.62 -19.66 -18.84
N HIS A 343 4.88 -18.65 -19.28
CA HIS A 343 3.88 -17.95 -18.48
C HIS A 343 2.56 -17.80 -19.24
N PRO A 344 1.40 -17.88 -18.56
CA PRO A 344 0.10 -17.59 -19.16
C PRO A 344 0.06 -16.23 -19.86
N ILE A 345 -0.44 -16.22 -21.09
CA ILE A 345 -0.63 -15.00 -21.88
C ILE A 345 -1.89 -14.28 -21.40
N LEU A 346 -1.77 -12.98 -21.13
CA LEU A 346 -2.84 -12.13 -20.59
C LEU A 346 -3.40 -11.16 -21.63
N GLN A 347 -2.56 -10.61 -22.51
CA GLN A 347 -2.99 -9.68 -23.56
C GLN A 347 -2.05 -9.76 -24.77
N LEU A 348 -2.60 -9.50 -25.95
CA LEU A 348 -1.89 -9.45 -27.22
C LEU A 348 -2.12 -8.08 -27.87
N ALA A 349 -1.09 -7.52 -28.51
CA ALA A 349 -1.22 -6.30 -29.31
C ALA A 349 -0.40 -6.45 -30.60
N LEU A 350 -1.07 -6.47 -31.75
CA LEU A 350 -0.44 -6.52 -33.06
C LEU A 350 0.22 -5.18 -33.38
N HIS A 351 1.47 -5.20 -33.82
CA HIS A 351 2.28 -4.04 -34.20
C HIS A 351 3.00 -4.36 -35.50
N ASP A 352 2.43 -3.92 -36.62
CA ASP A 352 2.89 -4.26 -37.98
C ASP A 352 3.01 -5.79 -38.19
N ASP A 353 4.18 -6.27 -38.59
CA ASP A 353 4.49 -7.70 -38.76
C ASP A 353 4.94 -8.40 -37.47
N SER A 354 4.82 -7.72 -36.32
CA SER A 354 5.14 -8.24 -35.00
C SER A 354 3.92 -8.23 -34.08
N ILE A 355 4.00 -8.99 -32.99
CA ILE A 355 2.98 -9.02 -31.94
C ILE A 355 3.61 -8.94 -30.57
N TRP A 356 3.11 -8.01 -29.76
CA TRP A 356 3.48 -7.88 -28.35
C TRP A 356 2.63 -8.83 -27.51
N VAL A 357 3.30 -9.53 -26.60
CA VAL A 357 2.74 -10.55 -25.72
C VAL A 357 3.00 -10.15 -24.27
N ALA A 358 1.91 -9.83 -23.57
CA ALA A 358 1.91 -9.63 -22.12
C ALA A 358 1.48 -10.93 -21.42
N SER A 359 2.11 -11.22 -20.27
CA SER A 359 1.91 -12.47 -19.54
C SER A 359 1.85 -12.23 -18.04
N THR A 360 1.67 -13.30 -17.25
CA THR A 360 1.80 -13.20 -15.79
C THR A 360 3.22 -12.88 -15.31
N ASP A 361 4.22 -12.91 -16.20
CA ASP A 361 5.56 -12.39 -15.94
C ASP A 361 5.61 -10.86 -16.07
N SER A 362 6.59 -10.27 -15.40
CA SER A 362 6.90 -8.85 -15.41
C SER A 362 7.50 -8.33 -16.72
N SER A 363 7.89 -9.22 -17.65
CA SER A 363 8.47 -8.86 -18.96
C SER A 363 7.43 -8.92 -20.08
N VAL A 364 7.62 -8.09 -21.11
CA VAL A 364 6.82 -8.12 -22.36
C VAL A 364 7.70 -8.58 -23.51
N HIS A 365 7.17 -9.45 -24.36
CA HIS A 365 7.90 -10.02 -25.48
C HIS A 365 7.26 -9.60 -26.81
N ARG A 366 8.08 -9.22 -27.78
CA ARG A 366 7.67 -8.99 -29.17
C ARG A 366 8.07 -10.19 -30.01
N TRP A 367 7.10 -10.81 -30.65
CA TRP A 367 7.30 -11.96 -31.53
C TRP A 367 7.02 -11.58 -32.99
N PRO A 368 7.66 -12.24 -33.97
CA PRO A 368 7.22 -12.14 -35.35
C PRO A 368 5.81 -12.71 -35.50
N ALA A 369 4.98 -12.04 -36.29
CA ALA A 369 3.57 -12.38 -36.48
C ALA A 369 3.14 -12.39 -37.95
N GLU A 370 3.91 -11.76 -38.85
CA GLU A 370 3.55 -11.56 -40.27
C GLU A 370 2.15 -10.93 -40.41
N GLY A 371 1.83 -9.93 -39.57
CA GLY A 371 0.51 -9.30 -39.49
C GLY A 371 -0.05 -8.77 -40.81
N CYS A 372 0.82 -8.38 -41.75
CA CYS A 372 0.42 -7.93 -43.09
C CYS A 372 0.13 -9.09 -44.05
N ASP A 373 0.88 -10.20 -43.96
CA ASP A 373 0.70 -11.39 -44.79
C ASP A 373 0.87 -12.69 -43.99
N PRO A 374 -0.13 -13.06 -43.16
CA PRO A 374 -0.02 -14.23 -42.29
C PRO A 374 0.05 -15.56 -43.05
N GLN A 375 -0.30 -15.56 -44.34
CA GLN A 375 -0.30 -16.76 -45.20
C GLN A 375 1.10 -17.38 -45.34
N LYS A 376 2.15 -16.56 -45.23
CA LYS A 376 3.54 -17.04 -45.23
C LYS A 376 3.85 -18.03 -44.11
N ILE A 377 3.14 -17.95 -42.98
CA ILE A 377 3.37 -18.85 -41.84
C ILE A 377 2.84 -20.25 -42.17
N PHE A 378 1.66 -20.34 -42.79
CA PHE A 378 1.04 -21.61 -43.16
C PHE A 378 1.81 -22.35 -44.27
N GLN A 379 2.44 -21.61 -45.20
CA GLN A 379 3.27 -22.19 -46.26
C GLN A 379 4.51 -22.96 -45.75
N ARG A 380 4.88 -22.82 -44.47
CA ARG A 380 6.02 -23.54 -43.86
C ARG A 380 5.72 -25.01 -43.49
N GLY A 381 4.47 -25.46 -43.64
CA GLY A 381 4.11 -26.89 -43.59
C GLY A 381 3.86 -27.50 -42.20
N ASN A 382 3.69 -26.68 -41.16
CA ASN A 382 3.46 -27.12 -39.77
C ASN A 382 2.09 -26.73 -39.20
N SER A 383 1.14 -26.43 -40.08
CA SER A 383 -0.22 -26.06 -39.70
C SER A 383 -1.11 -27.28 -39.47
N PHE A 384 -2.22 -27.07 -38.76
CA PHE A 384 -3.23 -28.09 -38.50
C PHE A 384 -4.63 -27.47 -38.55
N LEU A 385 -5.65 -28.30 -38.80
CA LEU A 385 -7.03 -27.83 -38.79
C LEU A 385 -7.55 -27.71 -37.35
N ALA A 386 -8.07 -26.53 -36.98
CA ALA A 386 -8.66 -26.32 -35.66
C ALA A 386 -9.85 -27.26 -35.42
N GLY A 387 -9.91 -27.87 -34.23
CA GLY A 387 -11.01 -28.78 -33.87
C GLY A 387 -12.35 -28.04 -33.74
N ASN A 388 -13.46 -28.75 -33.96
CA ASN A 388 -14.82 -28.22 -33.72
C ASN A 388 -15.22 -28.30 -32.24
N LEU A 389 -14.56 -29.16 -31.46
CA LEU A 389 -14.84 -29.44 -30.06
C LEU A 389 -13.55 -29.26 -29.26
N SER A 390 -13.66 -28.73 -28.04
CA SER A 390 -12.57 -28.66 -27.07
C SER A 390 -11.96 -30.06 -26.84
N PHE A 391 -10.65 -30.15 -26.59
CA PHE A 391 -9.96 -31.42 -26.33
C PHE A 391 -10.64 -32.27 -25.25
N SER A 392 -11.09 -31.64 -24.16
CA SER A 392 -11.82 -32.31 -23.07
C SER A 392 -13.13 -32.99 -23.53
N ARG A 393 -13.81 -32.40 -24.52
CA ARG A 393 -15.04 -32.96 -25.11
C ARG A 393 -14.77 -33.97 -26.20
N ALA A 394 -13.70 -33.76 -26.97
CA ALA A 394 -13.28 -34.70 -28.01
C ALA A 394 -12.86 -36.05 -27.42
N ARG A 395 -12.44 -36.10 -26.14
CA ARG A 395 -11.80 -37.28 -25.52
C ARG A 395 -10.60 -37.78 -26.33
N VAL A 396 -9.93 -36.86 -27.02
CA VAL A 396 -8.73 -37.11 -27.80
C VAL A 396 -7.56 -36.53 -27.00
N SER A 397 -6.63 -37.39 -26.61
CA SER A 397 -5.27 -36.99 -26.24
C SER A 397 -4.66 -36.24 -27.42
N PRO A 398 -3.91 -35.14 -27.23
CA PRO A 398 -3.13 -34.52 -28.31
C PRO A 398 -1.93 -35.40 -28.71
N GLU A 399 -2.18 -36.69 -29.01
CA GLU A 399 -1.23 -37.68 -29.50
C GLU A 399 -1.01 -37.60 -31.03
N GLY A 400 -1.81 -36.79 -31.73
CA GLY A 400 -1.38 -36.25 -33.02
C GLY A 400 -0.27 -35.25 -32.77
N SER A 401 0.92 -35.51 -33.34
CA SER A 401 2.14 -34.67 -33.28
C SER A 401 1.92 -33.29 -32.68
N THR A 402 2.40 -33.07 -31.45
CA THR A 402 2.37 -31.76 -30.79
C THR A 402 2.83 -30.69 -31.79
N PRO A 403 2.05 -29.62 -32.01
CA PRO A 403 2.42 -28.58 -32.97
C PRO A 403 3.82 -28.06 -32.67
N VAL A 404 4.65 -27.91 -33.70
CA VAL A 404 6.02 -27.39 -33.54
C VAL A 404 5.99 -25.87 -33.62
N PRO A 405 6.53 -25.15 -32.61
CA PRO A 405 6.63 -23.70 -32.65
C PRO A 405 7.38 -23.21 -33.90
N VAL A 406 6.80 -22.22 -34.60
CA VAL A 406 7.44 -21.57 -35.76
C VAL A 406 8.66 -20.76 -35.32
N TYR A 407 8.59 -20.11 -34.16
CA TYR A 407 9.65 -19.29 -33.58
C TYR A 407 10.05 -19.83 -32.20
N LYS A 408 11.36 -19.77 -31.91
CA LYS A 408 11.94 -20.22 -30.65
C LYS A 408 12.24 -19.08 -29.68
N GLU A 409 12.52 -17.89 -30.21
CA GLU A 409 12.89 -16.72 -29.43
C GLU A 409 12.14 -15.47 -29.92
N PRO A 410 11.83 -14.53 -29.01
CA PRO A 410 11.23 -13.26 -29.36
C PRO A 410 12.25 -12.34 -30.07
N THR A 411 11.75 -11.44 -30.91
CA THR A 411 12.55 -10.41 -31.58
C THR A 411 13.04 -9.34 -30.61
N LEU A 412 12.24 -9.00 -29.59
CA LEU A 412 12.58 -8.01 -28.59
C LEU A 412 11.92 -8.36 -27.26
N THR A 413 12.63 -8.13 -26.15
CA THR A 413 12.09 -8.31 -24.79
C THR A 413 12.27 -7.03 -23.98
N ILE A 414 11.18 -6.53 -23.42
CA ILE A 414 11.19 -5.51 -22.37
C ILE A 414 11.30 -6.24 -21.04
N LEU A 415 12.47 -6.17 -20.41
CA LEU A 415 12.76 -6.90 -19.17
C LEU A 415 12.03 -6.28 -17.97
N GLY A 416 11.31 -7.12 -17.23
CA GLY A 416 10.83 -6.80 -15.89
C GLY A 416 11.87 -7.08 -14.80
N THR A 417 11.43 -7.02 -13.56
CA THR A 417 12.21 -7.39 -12.37
C THR A 417 11.45 -8.43 -11.54
N PRO A 418 12.14 -9.39 -10.89
CA PRO A 418 11.50 -10.40 -10.06
C PRO A 418 10.62 -9.79 -8.96
N ALA A 419 9.37 -10.23 -8.90
CA ALA A 419 8.42 -9.84 -7.85
C ALA A 419 8.83 -10.41 -6.49
N ILE A 420 8.61 -9.68 -5.40
CA ILE A 420 8.66 -10.26 -4.05
C ILE A 420 7.46 -11.20 -3.88
N VAL A 421 7.71 -12.46 -3.53
CA VAL A 421 6.69 -13.52 -3.41
C VAL A 421 6.50 -14.02 -1.98
N GLN A 422 7.50 -13.84 -1.11
CA GLN A 422 7.45 -14.29 0.28
C GLN A 422 8.12 -13.25 1.18
N HIS A 423 7.64 -13.13 2.42
CA HIS A 423 8.17 -12.19 3.40
C HIS A 423 8.02 -12.73 4.83
N GLU A 424 8.83 -12.21 5.76
CA GLU A 424 8.74 -12.47 7.20
C GLU A 424 9.12 -11.21 7.99
N VAL A 425 8.27 -10.79 8.92
CA VAL A 425 8.57 -9.67 9.84
C VAL A 425 9.35 -10.19 11.04
N LEU A 426 10.62 -9.78 11.16
CA LEU A 426 11.51 -10.26 12.23
C LEU A 426 11.04 -9.81 13.63
N SER A 427 11.59 -10.45 14.67
CA SER A 427 11.19 -10.27 16.08
C SER A 427 11.44 -8.85 16.61
N ASN A 428 12.48 -8.18 16.10
CA ASN A 428 12.75 -6.77 16.39
C ASN A 428 11.72 -5.79 15.83
N LYS A 429 10.76 -6.24 14.99
CA LYS A 429 9.75 -5.39 14.36
C LYS A 429 10.35 -4.12 13.74
N ARG A 430 11.50 -4.25 13.07
CA ARG A 430 12.12 -3.16 12.30
C ARG A 430 12.64 -3.68 10.97
N HIS A 431 12.99 -4.96 10.94
CA HIS A 431 13.47 -5.63 9.75
C HIS A 431 12.44 -6.59 9.17
N VAL A 432 12.48 -6.73 7.85
CA VAL A 432 11.67 -7.70 7.10
C VAL A 432 12.58 -8.46 6.16
N LEU A 433 12.52 -9.79 6.23
CA LEU A 433 13.17 -10.67 5.27
C LEU A 433 12.22 -10.89 4.09
N THR A 434 12.71 -10.79 2.86
CA THR A 434 11.91 -11.01 1.65
C THR A 434 12.58 -12.00 0.71
N LYS A 435 11.80 -12.78 -0.03
CA LYS A 435 12.27 -13.61 -1.15
C LYS A 435 11.52 -13.24 -2.43
N ASP A 436 12.26 -13.06 -3.51
CA ASP A 436 11.69 -12.79 -4.83
C ASP A 436 11.43 -14.06 -5.66
N ALA A 437 10.76 -13.88 -6.81
CA ALA A 437 10.43 -14.96 -7.74
C ALA A 437 11.67 -15.65 -8.36
N SER A 438 12.85 -15.00 -8.33
CA SER A 438 14.11 -15.59 -8.77
C SER A 438 14.82 -16.39 -7.66
N GLY A 439 14.29 -16.32 -6.43
CA GLY A 439 14.82 -16.95 -5.24
C GLY A 439 15.81 -16.10 -4.45
N SER A 440 16.00 -14.82 -4.79
CA SER A 440 16.90 -13.92 -4.05
C SER A 440 16.29 -13.51 -2.72
N VAL A 441 17.07 -13.55 -1.64
CA VAL A 441 16.66 -13.22 -0.28
C VAL A 441 17.32 -11.92 0.16
N LYS A 442 16.51 -10.96 0.61
CA LYS A 442 16.96 -9.61 1.04
C LYS A 442 16.44 -9.27 2.43
N LEU A 443 17.25 -8.56 3.20
CA LEU A 443 16.86 -7.98 4.49
C LEU A 443 16.58 -6.48 4.33
N TRP A 444 15.40 -6.04 4.77
CA TRP A 444 14.96 -4.65 4.67
C TRP A 444 14.95 -3.97 6.02
N GLU A 445 15.32 -2.69 6.07
CA GLU A 445 15.09 -1.80 7.21
C GLU A 445 13.86 -0.93 6.93
N ILE A 446 12.76 -1.22 7.62
CA ILE A 446 11.43 -0.65 7.33
C ILE A 446 11.30 0.81 7.75
N THR A 447 12.12 1.26 8.71
CA THR A 447 12.14 2.64 9.20
C THR A 447 12.85 3.60 8.23
N LYS A 448 13.69 3.08 7.34
CA LYS A 448 14.39 3.85 6.28
C LYS A 448 13.94 3.49 4.86
N GLY A 449 13.27 2.35 4.69
CA GLY A 449 12.84 1.87 3.39
C GLY A 449 13.97 1.41 2.48
N ILE A 450 15.05 0.86 3.03
CA ILE A 450 16.22 0.39 2.27
C ILE A 450 16.46 -1.10 2.47
N VAL A 451 17.14 -1.72 1.51
CA VAL A 451 17.76 -3.04 1.67
C VAL A 451 19.04 -2.86 2.49
N VAL A 452 19.12 -3.57 3.62
CA VAL A 452 20.30 -3.61 4.50
C VAL A 452 21.33 -4.57 3.94
N GLU A 453 20.87 -5.76 3.56
CA GLU A 453 21.71 -6.84 3.03
C GLU A 453 20.97 -7.59 1.92
N ASP A 454 21.70 -7.92 0.86
CA ASP A 454 21.24 -8.82 -0.21
C ASP A 454 22.02 -10.14 -0.11
N TYR A 455 21.34 -11.20 0.32
CA TYR A 455 21.95 -12.51 0.50
C TYR A 455 21.98 -13.33 -0.80
N GLY A 456 21.36 -12.86 -1.88
CA GLY A 456 21.23 -13.63 -3.10
C GLY A 456 20.38 -14.90 -2.90
N LYS A 457 20.68 -15.95 -3.68
CA LYS A 457 19.91 -17.20 -3.68
C LYS A 457 20.30 -18.12 -2.51
N VAL A 458 19.73 -17.86 -1.34
CA VAL A 458 19.91 -18.66 -0.12
C VAL A 458 18.58 -19.23 0.38
N SER A 459 18.64 -20.19 1.31
CA SER A 459 17.45 -20.73 1.97
C SER A 459 16.78 -19.65 2.83
N PHE A 460 15.51 -19.35 2.53
CA PHE A 460 14.74 -18.35 3.25
C PHE A 460 14.50 -18.72 4.71
N GLU A 461 14.18 -20.00 4.98
CA GLU A 461 13.92 -20.48 6.33
C GLU A 461 15.20 -20.52 7.19
N GLU A 462 16.33 -20.98 6.62
CA GLU A 462 17.62 -20.96 7.33
C GLU A 462 18.01 -19.52 7.69
N LYS A 463 17.83 -18.57 6.75
CA LYS A 463 18.19 -17.17 7.02
C LYS A 463 17.25 -16.50 8.02
N LYS A 464 15.97 -16.89 8.04
CA LYS A 464 15.01 -16.49 9.07
C LYS A 464 15.42 -17.00 10.45
N GLU A 465 15.87 -18.24 10.57
CA GLU A 465 16.34 -18.81 11.83
C GLU A 465 17.66 -18.17 12.28
N GLU A 466 18.60 -17.93 11.36
CA GLU A 466 19.87 -17.26 11.63
C GLU A 466 19.68 -15.83 12.18
N LEU A 467 18.74 -15.08 11.60
CA LEU A 467 18.45 -13.68 11.98
C LEU A 467 17.48 -13.56 13.17
N PHE A 468 17.10 -14.67 13.81
CA PHE A 468 16.21 -14.62 14.95
C PHE A 468 16.88 -13.99 16.17
N GLU A 469 16.32 -12.89 16.64
CA GLU A 469 16.70 -12.24 17.90
C GLU A 469 15.66 -12.53 18.99
N MET A 470 16.11 -12.85 20.21
CA MET A 470 15.23 -13.02 21.37
C MET A 470 14.78 -11.65 21.92
N VAL A 471 13.99 -10.93 21.13
CA VAL A 471 13.46 -9.59 21.43
C VAL A 471 11.97 -9.56 21.16
N SER A 472 11.18 -8.97 22.07
CA SER A 472 9.74 -8.81 21.88
C SER A 472 9.36 -7.33 21.80
N ILE A 473 9.05 -6.88 20.59
CA ILE A 473 8.52 -5.54 20.32
C ILE A 473 7.05 -5.66 19.88
N PRO A 474 6.13 -4.83 20.40
CA PRO A 474 4.74 -4.82 19.95
C PRO A 474 4.63 -4.63 18.43
N ALA A 475 3.72 -5.35 17.79
CA ALA A 475 3.46 -5.16 16.36
C ALA A 475 2.92 -3.74 16.12
N TRP A 476 3.62 -2.98 15.28
CA TRP A 476 3.25 -1.61 14.91
C TRP A 476 3.02 -1.42 13.41
N PHE A 477 3.35 -2.43 12.60
CA PHE A 477 3.02 -2.49 11.18
C PHE A 477 2.66 -3.93 10.78
N THR A 478 1.99 -4.05 9.65
CA THR A 478 1.88 -5.30 8.89
C THR A 478 2.44 -5.08 7.50
N VAL A 479 2.71 -6.18 6.78
CA VAL A 479 3.23 -6.10 5.41
C VAL A 479 2.46 -7.02 4.46
N ASP A 480 2.45 -6.67 3.18
CA ASP A 480 2.02 -7.54 2.08
C ASP A 480 2.94 -7.37 0.87
N THR A 481 2.88 -8.32 -0.06
CA THR A 481 3.68 -8.32 -1.30
C THR A 481 2.83 -8.41 -2.56
N ARG A 482 1.55 -8.01 -2.48
CA ARG A 482 0.54 -8.18 -3.54
C ARG A 482 0.88 -7.42 -4.83
N LEU A 483 1.59 -6.30 -4.71
CA LEU A 483 2.03 -5.48 -5.84
C LEU A 483 3.36 -5.96 -6.44
N GLY A 484 3.88 -7.12 -6.02
CA GLY A 484 5.25 -7.58 -6.35
C GLY A 484 6.35 -6.83 -5.58
N SER A 485 5.94 -5.97 -4.65
CA SER A 485 6.79 -5.09 -3.86
C SER A 485 6.36 -5.09 -2.41
N LEU A 486 7.26 -4.68 -1.50
CA LEU A 486 6.98 -4.68 -0.08
C LEU A 486 6.08 -3.50 0.31
N SER A 487 4.82 -3.78 0.63
CA SER A 487 3.85 -2.79 1.12
C SER A 487 3.80 -2.86 2.64
N VAL A 488 4.03 -1.73 3.32
CA VAL A 488 4.01 -1.64 4.78
C VAL A 488 2.80 -0.84 5.23
N HIS A 489 1.96 -1.42 6.08
CA HIS A 489 0.70 -0.82 6.54
C HIS A 489 0.80 -0.35 7.98
N LEU A 490 0.36 0.88 8.21
CA LEU A 490 0.23 1.51 9.53
C LEU A 490 -1.26 1.72 9.83
N ASP A 491 -1.74 1.05 10.88
CA ASP A 491 -3.10 1.17 11.40
C ASP A 491 -3.07 1.73 12.83
N THR A 492 -3.85 2.77 13.10
CA THR A 492 -4.00 3.38 14.43
C THR A 492 -5.07 2.65 15.28
N PRO A 493 -4.97 2.63 16.62
CA PRO A 493 -3.88 3.17 17.45
C PRO A 493 -2.67 2.22 17.57
N GLN A 494 -2.78 1.00 17.02
CA GLN A 494 -1.80 -0.08 17.19
C GLN A 494 -0.39 0.29 16.71
N CYS A 495 -0.27 1.07 15.63
CA CYS A 495 1.03 1.49 15.09
C CYS A 495 1.86 2.30 16.09
N PHE A 496 1.22 3.00 17.03
CA PHE A 496 1.95 3.75 18.03
C PHE A 496 2.34 2.90 19.25
N SER A 497 2.14 1.58 19.26
CA SER A 497 2.44 0.73 20.43
C SER A 497 3.94 0.42 20.63
N ALA A 498 4.75 0.49 19.57
CA ALA A 498 6.18 0.15 19.64
C ALA A 498 7.06 1.34 20.03
N GLU A 499 7.95 1.11 21.00
CA GLU A 499 8.98 2.05 21.42
C GLU A 499 10.33 1.34 21.49
N MET A 500 11.39 2.10 21.22
CA MET A 500 12.77 1.68 21.43
C MET A 500 13.52 2.78 22.17
N TYR A 501 14.60 2.43 22.86
CA TYR A 501 15.47 3.43 23.46
C TYR A 501 16.34 4.10 22.37
N SER A 502 16.67 5.37 22.57
CA SER A 502 17.52 6.14 21.65
C SER A 502 18.88 5.45 21.43
N ALA A 503 19.43 4.80 22.46
CA ALA A 503 20.66 4.02 22.41
C ALA A 503 20.56 2.84 21.43
N ASP A 504 19.44 2.10 21.42
CA ASP A 504 19.23 0.96 20.50
C ASP A 504 19.04 1.40 19.04
N LEU A 505 18.65 2.66 18.85
CA LEU A 505 18.51 3.26 17.53
C LEU A 505 19.79 4.00 17.08
N ASN A 506 20.83 4.06 17.92
CA ASN A 506 22.05 4.83 17.70
C ASN A 506 21.77 6.33 17.39
N ILE A 507 20.79 6.94 18.08
CA ILE A 507 20.46 8.36 17.89
C ILE A 507 21.43 9.22 18.71
N VAL A 508 22.30 9.94 18.03
CA VAL A 508 23.28 10.85 18.64
C VAL A 508 22.58 12.08 19.22
N GLY A 509 23.00 12.51 20.41
CA GLY A 509 22.53 13.75 21.06
C GLY A 509 21.28 13.60 21.93
N LYS A 510 20.65 12.43 21.97
CA LYS A 510 19.58 12.12 22.93
C LYS A 510 20.09 11.32 24.14
N PRO A 511 19.49 11.47 25.33
CA PRO A 511 19.79 10.62 26.48
C PRO A 511 19.55 9.15 26.12
N GLU A 512 20.43 8.24 26.54
CA GLU A 512 20.38 6.80 26.18
C GLU A 512 19.05 6.12 26.54
N ASP A 513 18.43 6.52 27.66
CA ASP A 513 17.15 5.99 28.14
C ASP A 513 15.91 6.69 27.53
N ASP A 514 16.10 7.66 26.61
CA ASP A 514 14.98 8.36 25.97
C ASP A 514 14.18 7.41 25.07
N LYS A 515 12.85 7.48 25.15
CA LYS A 515 11.96 6.57 24.43
C LYS A 515 11.55 7.17 23.10
N VAL A 516 11.78 6.41 22.04
CA VAL A 516 11.46 6.79 20.67
C VAL A 516 10.33 5.91 20.15
N ASN A 517 9.25 6.53 19.70
CA ASN A 517 8.13 5.83 19.09
C ASN A 517 8.42 5.55 17.60
N LEU A 518 8.44 4.27 17.22
CA LEU A 518 8.88 3.87 15.88
C LEU A 518 7.97 4.42 14.77
N ALA A 519 6.65 4.30 14.94
CA ALA A 519 5.70 4.80 13.94
C ALA A 519 5.75 6.32 13.80
N ARG A 520 5.85 7.05 14.91
CA ARG A 520 5.94 8.51 14.90
C ARG A 520 7.15 8.99 14.08
N GLU A 521 8.33 8.49 14.39
CA GLU A 521 9.55 8.93 13.68
C GLU A 521 9.55 8.44 12.23
N THR A 522 9.01 7.25 11.96
CA THR A 522 8.83 6.75 10.58
C THR A 522 7.91 7.65 9.77
N LEU A 523 6.79 8.11 10.34
CA LEU A 523 5.86 9.04 9.68
C LEU A 523 6.51 10.40 9.43
N LYS A 524 7.29 10.93 10.40
CA LYS A 524 8.07 12.15 10.23
C LYS A 524 9.06 12.01 9.07
N GLY A 525 9.76 10.87 8.98
CA GLY A 525 10.67 10.54 7.88
C GLY A 525 9.96 10.47 6.52
N LEU A 526 8.90 9.68 6.42
CA LEU A 526 8.10 9.52 5.18
C LEU A 526 7.54 10.85 4.66
N LEU A 527 7.08 11.72 5.57
CA LEU A 527 6.44 13.00 5.23
C LEU A 527 7.39 14.20 5.33
N ALA A 528 8.70 13.98 5.51
CA ALA A 528 9.69 15.05 5.64
C ALA A 528 9.71 15.98 4.42
N HIS A 529 9.68 15.40 3.22
CA HIS A 529 9.66 16.15 1.96
C HIS A 529 8.40 17.03 1.84
N TRP A 530 7.24 16.44 2.13
CA TRP A 530 5.95 17.15 2.15
C TRP A 530 5.93 18.28 3.18
N LEU A 531 6.44 18.03 4.39
CA LEU A 531 6.49 19.02 5.47
C LEU A 531 7.38 20.21 5.08
N ARG A 532 8.53 19.95 4.46
CA ARG A 532 9.43 20.98 3.94
C ARG A 532 8.72 21.86 2.89
N LYS A 533 8.06 21.25 1.91
CA LYS A 533 7.30 21.98 0.87
C LYS A 533 6.13 22.77 1.46
N ARG A 534 5.42 22.23 2.45
CA ARG A 534 4.33 22.92 3.15
C ARG A 534 4.83 24.15 3.91
N LYS A 535 5.95 24.04 4.65
CA LYS A 535 6.57 25.18 5.36
C LYS A 535 7.03 26.29 4.39
N GLN A 536 7.63 25.92 3.26
CA GLN A 536 8.04 26.88 2.22
C GLN A 536 6.86 27.67 1.64
N ARG A 537 5.63 27.13 1.66
CA ARG A 537 4.43 27.84 1.22
C ARG A 537 3.81 28.72 2.30
N MET A 538 3.97 28.36 3.58
CA MET A 538 3.36 29.06 4.72
C MET A 538 4.24 30.18 5.29
N GLY A 539 5.56 30.23 5.00
CA GLY A 539 6.44 31.38 5.27
C GLY A 539 6.80 32.07 3.95
N SER A 540 6.82 33.40 3.81
CA SER A 540 7.09 34.48 4.77
C SER A 540 6.05 35.60 4.61
N PRO A 541 5.35 36.04 5.68
CA PRO A 541 4.70 37.35 5.66
C PRO A 541 5.78 38.43 5.67
N ALA A 542 5.81 39.26 4.63
CA ALA A 542 6.61 40.49 4.63
C ALA A 542 6.25 41.31 5.87
N PRO A 543 7.23 41.96 6.55
CA PRO A 543 6.95 42.74 7.74
C PRO A 543 6.13 43.97 7.32
N ALA A 544 4.81 43.90 7.50
CA ALA A 544 3.97 45.08 7.49
C ALA A 544 4.34 45.89 8.73
N ASN A 545 4.95 47.03 8.46
CA ASN A 545 5.34 48.05 9.41
C ASN A 545 4.31 48.27 10.52
N GLY A 546 4.83 48.33 11.75
CA GLY A 546 4.46 49.26 12.81
C GLY A 546 2.97 49.42 13.14
N GLU A 547 2.58 48.97 14.34
CA GLU A 547 2.30 49.92 15.42
C GLU A 547 2.15 49.18 16.75
N LEU A 548 2.98 49.61 17.71
CA LEU A 548 2.89 49.24 19.11
C LEU A 548 1.61 49.83 19.71
N LEU A 549 0.71 48.99 20.21
CA LEU A 549 -0.20 49.39 21.27
C LEU A 549 -0.18 48.36 22.39
N SER A 550 0.29 48.87 23.52
CA SER A 550 0.49 48.23 24.81
C SER A 550 -0.82 48.08 25.58
N GLY A 551 -0.92 46.96 26.31
CA GLY A 551 -1.52 46.90 27.64
C GLY A 551 -3.04 46.77 27.76
N LYS A 552 -3.50 45.58 28.14
CA LYS A 552 -4.06 45.34 29.49
C LYS A 552 -4.42 43.87 29.70
N GLU A 553 -3.84 43.33 30.76
CA GLU A 553 -4.21 42.08 31.41
C GLU A 553 -5.63 42.15 31.98
N THR A 554 -6.39 41.05 31.88
CA THR A 554 -7.31 40.61 32.95
C THR A 554 -7.66 39.12 32.79
N ALA A 555 -7.06 38.31 33.67
CA ALA A 555 -7.58 37.11 34.35
C ALA A 555 -8.37 36.03 33.58
N SER A 556 -7.63 35.02 33.12
CA SER A 556 -8.13 33.67 32.82
C SER A 556 -8.50 32.91 34.12
N ARG A 557 -9.76 32.55 34.29
CA ARG A 557 -10.21 31.61 35.33
C ARG A 557 -9.83 30.17 34.96
N SER A 558 -9.21 29.50 35.92
CA SER A 558 -8.78 28.12 35.92
C SER A 558 -9.91 27.13 35.65
N SER A 559 -9.68 26.19 34.74
CA SER A 559 -10.34 24.88 34.75
C SER A 559 -9.27 23.81 34.67
N THR A 560 -9.15 23.09 35.79
CA THR A 560 -8.26 21.96 36.04
C THR A 560 -8.77 20.73 35.29
N HIS A 561 -8.12 20.34 34.19
CA HIS A 561 -8.13 18.95 33.72
C HIS A 561 -6.83 18.62 32.97
N SER A 562 -6.19 17.55 33.44
CA SER A 562 -5.07 16.79 32.85
C SER A 562 -3.80 17.56 32.48
N ARG A 563 -2.76 17.33 33.30
CA ARG A 563 -1.34 17.57 33.04
C ARG A 563 -0.92 16.86 31.74
N ILE A 564 -1.08 17.55 30.61
CA ILE A 564 -0.42 17.18 29.35
C ILE A 564 1.01 17.71 29.48
N GLU A 565 1.97 16.79 29.53
CA GLU A 565 3.39 17.09 29.45
C GLU A 565 3.67 17.73 28.09
N VAL A 566 3.76 19.07 28.06
CA VAL A 566 4.29 19.83 26.94
C VAL A 566 5.78 20.01 27.24
N ASP A 567 6.58 18.98 26.97
CA ASP A 567 8.03 19.07 27.00
C ASP A 567 8.55 19.47 25.62
N GLY A 568 9.31 20.57 25.56
CA GLY A 568 10.33 20.80 24.53
C GLY A 568 10.00 21.79 23.40
N SER A 569 10.75 22.89 23.39
CA SER A 569 10.95 23.92 22.35
C SER A 569 10.70 23.51 20.88
N SER A 570 9.89 24.29 20.18
CA SER A 570 9.31 24.08 18.85
C SER A 570 10.27 24.04 17.64
N GLU A 571 11.58 24.19 17.82
CA GLU A 571 12.56 24.17 16.71
C GLU A 571 13.23 22.81 16.48
N ASN A 572 13.43 22.00 17.54
CA ASN A 572 14.09 20.68 17.41
C ASN A 572 13.19 19.61 16.78
N ASP A 573 11.88 19.83 16.73
CA ASP A 573 10.89 18.81 16.34
C ASP A 573 10.84 18.52 14.83
N ALA A 574 11.54 19.33 14.03
CA ALA A 574 11.63 19.21 12.57
C ALA A 574 12.78 18.31 12.07
N MET A 575 13.65 17.83 12.96
CA MET A 575 14.79 16.99 12.59
C MET A 575 14.36 15.52 12.48
N VAL A 576 14.44 14.96 11.27
CA VAL A 576 14.32 13.51 11.07
C VAL A 576 15.61 12.87 11.55
N TYR A 577 15.53 11.90 12.46
CA TYR A 577 16.73 11.19 12.88
C TYR A 577 17.24 10.26 11.75
N PRO A 578 18.57 10.07 11.62
CA PRO A 578 19.14 9.21 10.59
C PRO A 578 18.54 7.79 10.50
N PRO A 579 18.14 7.12 11.60
CA PRO A 579 17.44 5.83 11.57
C PRO A 579 16.07 5.81 10.86
N PHE A 580 15.53 6.99 10.55
CA PHE A 580 14.21 7.18 9.93
C PHE A 580 14.28 8.05 8.66
N GLU A 581 15.48 8.29 8.14
CA GLU A 581 15.66 9.02 6.88
C GLU A 581 15.42 8.07 5.70
N PHE A 582 14.41 8.39 4.89
CA PHE A 582 14.09 7.60 3.70
C PHE A 582 14.94 8.04 2.50
N SER A 583 15.35 7.05 1.70
CA SER A 583 16.11 7.27 0.46
C SER A 583 15.36 8.18 -0.51
N VAL A 584 16.07 9.14 -1.10
CA VAL A 584 15.58 9.96 -2.23
C VAL A 584 15.88 9.34 -3.59
N THR A 585 16.82 8.39 -3.66
CA THR A 585 17.22 7.70 -4.89
C THR A 585 16.19 6.63 -5.28
N SER A 586 15.65 5.94 -4.28
CA SER A 586 14.58 4.95 -4.39
C SER A 586 13.39 5.35 -3.51
N PRO A 587 12.72 6.48 -3.83
CA PRO A 587 11.72 7.05 -2.94
C PRO A 587 10.48 6.14 -2.82
N PRO A 588 10.02 5.82 -1.60
CA PRO A 588 8.79 5.09 -1.38
C PRO A 588 7.57 5.78 -1.99
N SER A 589 6.53 4.99 -2.22
CA SER A 589 5.21 5.50 -2.60
C SER A 589 4.23 5.39 -1.45
N ILE A 590 3.49 6.45 -1.15
CA ILE A 590 2.43 6.43 -0.15
C ILE A 590 1.10 6.10 -0.82
N ILE A 591 0.37 5.17 -0.21
CA ILE A 591 -1.01 4.82 -0.50
C ILE A 591 -1.86 5.16 0.72
N THR A 592 -2.79 6.10 0.58
CA THR A 592 -3.70 6.47 1.68
C THR A 592 -4.95 7.16 1.15
N GLU A 593 -5.87 7.49 2.06
CA GLU A 593 -7.10 8.25 1.80
C GLU A 593 -7.42 9.14 3.01
N GLY A 594 -7.96 10.33 2.75
CA GLY A 594 -8.47 11.21 3.81
C GLY A 594 -9.98 11.08 4.00
N THR A 595 -10.61 12.16 4.49
CA THR A 595 -12.02 12.14 4.92
C THR A 595 -13.03 12.13 3.78
N HIS A 596 -12.76 12.87 2.71
CA HIS A 596 -13.69 13.13 1.60
C HIS A 596 -13.23 12.55 0.26
N GLY A 597 -11.98 12.07 0.17
CA GLY A 597 -11.42 11.43 -1.01
C GLY A 597 -11.44 9.90 -0.90
N GLY A 598 -11.36 9.22 -2.04
CA GLY A 598 -10.98 7.80 -2.05
C GLY A 598 -9.45 7.63 -2.09
N PRO A 599 -8.96 6.38 -2.09
CA PRO A 599 -7.53 6.11 -2.01
C PRO A 599 -6.76 6.63 -3.22
N TRP A 600 -5.53 7.05 -2.95
CA TRP A 600 -4.58 7.57 -3.93
C TRP A 600 -3.17 7.04 -3.64
N ARG A 601 -2.34 6.95 -4.69
CA ARG A 601 -0.92 6.61 -4.62
C ARG A 601 -0.07 7.75 -5.18
N LYS A 602 1.04 8.11 -4.51
CA LYS A 602 2.10 9.01 -5.04
C LYS A 602 3.45 8.72 -4.38
N LYS A 603 4.56 8.99 -5.07
CA LYS A 603 5.90 8.98 -4.45
C LYS A 603 6.02 10.08 -3.41
N ILE A 604 6.83 9.86 -2.38
CA ILE A 604 7.08 10.87 -1.33
C ILE A 604 7.71 12.16 -1.88
N THR A 605 8.49 12.05 -2.97
CA THR A 605 9.12 13.17 -3.68
C THR A 605 8.12 14.00 -4.47
N ASP A 606 6.97 13.43 -4.85
CA ASP A 606 5.93 14.08 -5.66
C ASP A 606 4.89 14.79 -4.78
N LEU A 607 5.08 14.78 -3.46
CA LEU A 607 4.25 15.50 -2.51
C LEU A 607 4.65 16.99 -2.49
N ASP A 608 3.76 17.82 -2.99
CA ASP A 608 3.94 19.27 -3.18
C ASP A 608 3.63 20.14 -1.95
N GLY A 609 3.24 19.52 -0.83
CA GLY A 609 2.87 20.21 0.40
C GLY A 609 1.44 20.77 0.42
N THR A 610 0.64 20.58 -0.64
CA THR A 610 -0.76 21.08 -0.71
C THR A 610 -1.74 20.23 0.08
N LYS A 611 -1.45 18.92 0.15
CA LYS A 611 -2.33 17.94 0.78
C LYS A 611 -2.64 18.25 2.23
N ASP A 612 -3.87 18.00 2.64
CA ASP A 612 -4.40 18.31 3.97
C ASP A 612 -5.21 17.14 4.57
N GLU A 613 -6.10 17.42 5.53
CA GLU A 613 -6.97 16.43 6.20
C GLU A 613 -7.94 15.70 5.24
N LYS A 614 -8.16 16.24 4.04
CA LYS A 614 -8.97 15.59 3.00
C LYS A 614 -8.19 14.48 2.29
N ASP A 615 -6.86 14.54 2.32
CA ASP A 615 -5.95 13.62 1.63
C ASP A 615 -5.30 12.60 2.57
N PHE A 616 -5.00 13.00 3.82
CA PHE A 616 -4.35 12.16 4.81
C PHE A 616 -5.30 11.82 5.97
N PRO A 617 -5.11 10.66 6.61
CA PRO A 617 -5.75 10.37 7.89
C PRO A 617 -5.37 11.42 8.93
N TRP A 618 -6.35 11.90 9.68
CA TRP A 618 -6.17 12.95 10.69
C TRP A 618 -5.07 12.58 11.71
N TRP A 619 -4.97 11.31 12.12
CA TRP A 619 -3.95 10.83 13.06
C TRP A 619 -2.52 10.93 12.50
N CYS A 620 -2.33 10.79 11.18
CA CYS A 620 -1.03 11.00 10.56
C CYS A 620 -0.62 12.47 10.67
N LEU A 621 -1.56 13.36 10.37
CA LEU A 621 -1.34 14.80 10.41
C LEU A 621 -1.13 15.29 11.85
N ASP A 622 -1.93 14.82 12.80
CA ASP A 622 -1.80 15.20 14.21
C ASP A 622 -0.45 14.73 14.80
N CYS A 623 0.00 13.54 14.39
CA CYS A 623 1.32 13.01 14.73
C CYS A 623 2.46 13.86 14.13
N VAL A 624 2.41 14.18 12.84
CA VAL A 624 3.53 14.85 12.15
C VAL A 624 3.54 16.37 12.35
N LEU A 625 2.36 17.01 12.45
CA LEU A 625 2.24 18.46 12.60
C LEU A 625 2.20 18.90 14.06
N ASN A 626 1.53 18.15 14.93
CA ASN A 626 1.26 18.55 16.32
C ASN A 626 1.98 17.68 17.35
N ASN A 627 2.76 16.68 16.92
CA ASN A 627 3.44 15.73 17.80
C ASN A 627 2.49 15.03 18.80
N ARG A 628 1.22 14.89 18.43
CA ARG A 628 0.18 14.26 19.26
C ARG A 628 -0.07 12.83 18.83
N LEU A 629 -0.11 11.94 19.81
CA LEU A 629 -0.38 10.51 19.60
C LEU A 629 -1.75 10.14 20.19
N PRO A 630 -2.52 9.26 19.52
CA PRO A 630 -3.73 8.69 20.10
C PRO A 630 -3.47 8.02 21.45
N PRO A 631 -4.48 7.94 22.35
CA PRO A 631 -4.35 7.25 23.63
C PRO A 631 -3.87 5.80 23.42
N ARG A 632 -2.77 5.43 24.10
CA ARG A 632 -2.12 4.14 23.91
C ARG A 632 -2.66 3.14 24.91
N GLU A 633 -3.25 2.05 24.42
CA GLU A 633 -3.72 0.96 25.28
C GLU A 633 -2.55 0.06 25.71
N ASN A 634 -2.53 -0.33 26.99
CA ASN A 634 -1.72 -1.43 27.53
C ASN A 634 -0.18 -1.36 27.34
N THR A 635 0.44 -0.19 27.51
CA THR A 635 1.91 -0.04 27.45
C THR A 635 2.65 -0.58 28.68
N LYS A 636 1.92 -0.88 29.77
CA LYS A 636 2.50 -1.40 31.01
C LYS A 636 2.45 -2.93 31.08
N CYS A 637 3.49 -3.52 31.66
CA CYS A 637 3.57 -4.89 32.10
C CYS A 637 3.47 -4.89 33.62
N SER A 638 2.62 -5.76 34.16
CA SER A 638 2.55 -5.96 35.60
C SER A 638 3.30 -7.21 36.01
N PHE A 639 4.00 -7.13 37.14
CA PHE A 639 4.85 -8.20 37.62
C PHE A 639 4.99 -8.17 39.15
N TYR A 640 5.33 -9.30 39.74
CA TYR A 640 5.72 -9.45 41.14
C TYR A 640 7.24 -9.54 41.23
N LEU A 641 7.82 -8.97 42.28
CA LEU A 641 9.24 -9.04 42.58
C LEU A 641 9.43 -9.63 43.98
N GLN A 642 10.02 -10.82 44.05
CA GLN A 642 10.13 -11.62 45.28
C GLN A 642 11.57 -12.10 45.51
N PRO A 643 12.03 -12.29 46.75
CA PRO A 643 13.32 -12.92 46.99
C PRO A 643 13.26 -14.41 46.59
N CYS A 644 14.37 -14.96 46.09
CA CYS A 644 14.46 -16.41 45.84
C CYS A 644 14.19 -17.23 47.12
N GLU A 645 13.53 -18.38 46.98
CA GLU A 645 13.28 -19.31 48.09
C GLU A 645 14.59 -19.69 48.79
N GLY A 646 14.64 -19.55 50.13
CA GLY A 646 15.83 -19.81 50.95
C GLY A 646 16.82 -18.64 51.06
N SER A 647 16.55 -17.50 50.41
CA SER A 647 17.38 -16.29 50.55
C SER A 647 17.16 -15.62 51.91
N SER A 648 18.23 -15.15 52.57
CA SER A 648 18.18 -14.32 53.78
C SER A 648 17.78 -12.86 53.52
N VAL A 649 17.39 -12.53 52.28
CA VAL A 649 17.06 -11.17 51.86
C VAL A 649 15.60 -10.85 52.15
N GLN A 650 15.34 -9.68 52.72
CA GLN A 650 14.00 -9.21 53.06
C GLN A 650 13.14 -9.00 51.80
N ILE A 651 11.82 -9.14 51.95
CA ILE A 651 10.84 -8.85 50.90
C ILE A 651 10.81 -7.33 50.68
N LEU A 652 11.32 -6.87 49.54
CA LEU A 652 11.47 -5.44 49.24
C LEU A 652 10.17 -4.75 48.80
N THR A 653 9.18 -5.51 48.34
CA THR A 653 7.90 -4.96 47.86
C THR A 653 6.73 -5.83 48.28
N GLN A 654 5.71 -5.22 48.91
CA GLN A 654 4.43 -5.85 49.21
C GLN A 654 3.43 -5.56 48.09
N GLY A 655 3.40 -6.41 47.06
CA GLY A 655 2.37 -6.36 46.02
C GLY A 655 2.86 -6.31 44.58
N LYS A 656 1.92 -6.03 43.68
CA LYS A 656 2.08 -6.03 42.23
C LYS A 656 2.69 -4.72 41.75
N LEU A 657 3.82 -4.80 41.05
CA LEU A 657 4.44 -3.66 40.39
C LEU A 657 3.91 -3.53 38.96
N SER A 658 3.96 -2.31 38.42
CA SER A 658 3.58 -2.03 37.04
C SER A 658 4.59 -1.07 36.42
N ALA A 659 5.18 -1.47 35.30
CA ALA A 659 6.18 -0.69 34.59
C ALA A 659 5.97 -0.76 33.07
N PRO A 660 6.53 0.15 32.28
CA PRO A 660 6.50 0.05 30.83
C PRO A 660 7.06 -1.30 30.34
N ARG A 661 6.45 -1.88 29.31
CA ARG A 661 6.91 -3.15 28.69
C ARG A 661 8.37 -3.12 28.23
N ILE A 662 8.85 -1.94 27.82
CA ILE A 662 10.24 -1.70 27.39
C ILE A 662 11.24 -1.59 28.56
N LEU A 663 10.79 -1.59 29.84
CA LEU A 663 11.71 -1.51 30.98
C LEU A 663 12.70 -2.70 30.94
N ARG A 664 14.00 -2.41 30.97
CA ARG A 664 15.06 -3.43 30.98
C ARG A 664 15.28 -4.01 32.37
N ILE A 665 15.73 -5.26 32.43
CA ILE A 665 16.09 -5.95 33.68
C ILE A 665 17.18 -5.19 34.44
N HIS A 666 18.13 -4.51 33.77
CA HIS A 666 19.10 -3.65 34.44
C HIS A 666 18.45 -2.55 35.31
N LYS A 667 17.33 -1.94 34.86
CA LYS A 667 16.59 -0.97 35.67
C LYS A 667 15.85 -1.63 36.83
N VAL A 668 15.40 -2.88 36.68
CA VAL A 668 14.85 -3.68 37.79
C VAL A 668 15.94 -3.98 38.82
N VAL A 669 17.14 -4.34 38.39
CA VAL A 669 18.32 -4.53 39.26
C VAL A 669 18.61 -3.25 40.04
N ASN A 670 18.68 -2.10 39.36
CA ASN A 670 18.92 -0.81 40.04
C ASN A 670 17.83 -0.48 41.05
N TYR A 671 16.55 -0.74 40.72
CA TYR A 671 15.44 -0.58 41.66
C TYR A 671 15.60 -1.46 42.92
N VAL A 672 16.04 -2.72 42.75
CA VAL A 672 16.33 -3.62 43.88
C VAL A 672 17.47 -3.05 44.72
N ILE A 673 18.58 -2.64 44.10
CA ILE A 673 19.73 -2.04 44.80
C ILE A 673 19.30 -0.81 45.60
N GLU A 674 18.56 0.12 44.99
CA GLU A 674 18.08 1.33 45.66
C GLU A 674 17.20 1.00 46.87
N LYS A 675 16.27 0.05 46.75
CA LYS A 675 15.43 -0.39 47.87
C LYS A 675 16.24 -1.07 48.97
N MET A 676 17.23 -1.90 48.63
CA MET A 676 18.11 -2.54 49.61
C MET A 676 19.03 -1.55 50.34
N VAL A 677 19.46 -0.47 49.68
CA VAL A 677 20.26 0.58 50.33
C VAL A 677 19.39 1.43 51.26
N LEU A 678 18.15 1.74 50.86
CA LEU A 678 17.21 2.52 51.68
C LEU A 678 16.69 1.75 52.91
N ASP A 679 16.54 0.42 52.81
CA ASP A 679 16.09 -0.43 53.92
C ASP A 679 17.19 -0.74 54.96
N LYS A 680 18.43 -0.26 54.77
CA LYS A 680 19.38 -0.21 55.89
C LYS A 680 18.97 0.94 56.81
N PRO A 681 18.51 0.68 58.04
CA PRO A 681 18.16 1.75 58.97
C PRO A 681 19.43 2.58 59.22
N LEU A 682 19.34 3.86 58.91
CA LEU A 682 20.28 4.87 59.36
C LEU A 682 20.07 5.09 60.86
N ASP A 683 20.31 4.07 61.71
CA ASP A 683 20.32 4.16 63.17
C ASP A 683 20.83 2.83 63.78
N SER A 684 22.15 2.65 63.77
CA SER A 684 22.85 1.75 64.71
C SER A 684 24.23 2.31 65.04
N LEU A 685 24.29 3.61 65.34
CA LEU A 685 25.38 4.25 66.06
C LEU A 685 24.83 5.21 67.13
N SER A 686 23.84 4.78 67.90
CA SER A 686 23.49 5.46 69.15
C SER A 686 22.54 4.59 69.98
N ALA A 687 23.09 3.82 70.93
CA ALA A 687 22.51 3.62 72.25
C ALA A 687 23.19 2.42 72.93
N GLU A 688 24.36 2.63 73.51
CA GLU A 688 24.59 2.11 74.86
C GLU A 688 25.26 3.22 75.67
N GLY A 689 24.41 4.17 76.06
CA GLY A 689 24.66 5.00 77.22
C GLY A 689 24.52 4.14 78.47
N SER A 690 25.61 3.49 78.88
CA SER A 690 25.77 3.07 80.26
C SER A 690 26.40 4.22 81.03
N ILE A 691 25.54 4.89 81.78
CA ILE A 691 25.83 5.99 82.70
C ILE A 691 26.65 5.45 83.88
N ALA A 692 27.87 5.95 84.06
CA ALA A 692 28.58 5.92 85.34
C ALA A 692 29.36 7.24 85.52
N PRO A 693 29.24 7.94 86.66
CA PRO A 693 29.71 9.31 86.83
C PRO A 693 31.09 9.42 87.51
N GLY A 694 31.81 10.50 87.18
CA GLY A 694 33.09 10.90 87.81
C GLY A 694 34.28 10.71 86.87
N LEU A 695 35.23 11.63 86.70
CA LEU A 695 35.65 12.80 87.46
C LEU A 695 36.33 13.78 86.50
N THR A 696 36.06 15.07 86.74
CA THR A 696 36.89 16.26 86.58
C THR A 696 38.34 16.10 86.06
N GLY A 697 38.70 16.87 85.04
CA GLY A 697 40.12 17.19 84.77
C GLY A 697 40.40 17.96 83.48
N SER A 698 40.56 19.29 83.58
CA SER A 698 41.51 20.18 82.87
C SER A 698 41.67 20.06 81.34
N GLN A 699 41.24 21.07 80.57
CA GLN A 699 42.05 22.23 80.08
C GLN A 699 43.08 21.93 78.98
N SER A 700 42.85 22.53 77.81
CA SER A 700 43.79 23.19 76.86
C SER A 700 43.16 23.13 75.45
N GLN A 701 42.52 24.19 74.95
CA GLN A 701 43.13 25.28 74.19
C GLN A 701 44.30 24.84 73.31
N HIS A 702 44.07 24.72 72.00
CA HIS A 702 44.98 25.26 71.00
C HIS A 702 44.22 25.63 69.72
N GLN A 703 44.25 26.93 69.44
CA GLN A 703 44.00 27.55 68.14
C GLN A 703 45.06 27.10 67.13
N ALA A 704 44.66 26.88 65.88
CA ALA A 704 45.49 27.17 64.72
C ALA A 704 44.60 27.37 63.49
N VAL A 705 44.63 28.60 62.99
CA VAL A 705 44.10 29.08 61.72
C VAL A 705 44.99 28.52 60.59
N GLY A 706 44.38 28.00 59.53
CA GLY A 706 45.10 27.51 58.34
C GLY A 706 44.20 27.59 57.11
N ASP A 707 44.58 28.47 56.20
CA ASP A 707 43.94 28.81 54.93
C ASP A 707 43.75 27.63 53.97
N GLY A 708 42.63 27.73 53.23
CA GLY A 708 42.49 27.41 51.82
C GLY A 708 43.33 26.29 51.20
N SER A 709 42.73 25.10 51.07
CA SER A 709 42.64 24.43 49.77
C SER A 709 41.48 23.44 49.76
N PHE A 710 40.47 23.72 48.92
CA PHE A 710 39.43 22.76 48.58
C PHE A 710 40.06 21.65 47.71
N ARG A 711 40.60 20.61 48.35
CA ARG A 711 40.86 19.32 47.69
C ARG A 711 39.88 18.28 48.19
N SER A 712 38.93 17.97 47.31
CA SER A 712 38.32 16.65 47.09
C SER A 712 38.51 15.61 48.22
N GLY A 713 37.50 15.47 49.07
CA GLY A 713 37.44 14.45 50.12
C GLY A 713 36.04 13.86 50.27
N PHE A 714 35.40 13.45 49.17
CA PHE A 714 34.16 12.66 49.21
C PHE A 714 34.33 11.38 48.38
N GLN A 715 35.03 10.40 48.95
CA GLN A 715 34.84 8.99 48.63
C GLN A 715 35.03 8.19 49.92
N PRO A 716 33.92 7.68 50.48
CA PRO A 716 33.88 6.24 50.68
C PRO A 716 32.48 5.66 50.37
N TRP A 717 32.12 5.55 49.09
CA TRP A 717 30.98 4.70 48.65
C TRP A 717 31.28 3.89 47.37
N GLN A 718 32.56 3.58 47.11
CA GLN A 718 32.93 2.59 46.08
C GLN A 718 33.13 1.17 46.62
N LYS A 719 32.99 0.92 47.93
CA LYS A 719 33.07 -0.43 48.47
C LYS A 719 31.69 -1.07 48.54
N LEU A 720 31.48 -2.05 47.67
CA LEU A 720 30.40 -3.05 47.65
C LEU A 720 29.04 -2.55 47.14
N ARG A 721 28.91 -2.24 45.84
CA ARG A 721 27.61 -2.44 45.19
C ARG A 721 27.29 -3.94 45.26
N PRO A 722 26.20 -4.37 45.91
CA PRO A 722 25.82 -5.78 45.89
C PRO A 722 25.56 -6.22 44.45
N SER A 723 26.13 -7.35 44.05
CA SER A 723 25.80 -7.96 42.76
C SER A 723 24.45 -8.66 42.91
N ILE A 724 23.47 -8.27 42.09
CA ILE A 724 22.10 -8.79 42.14
C ILE A 724 21.77 -9.43 40.80
N GLU A 725 21.22 -10.63 40.87
CA GLU A 725 20.64 -11.32 39.72
C GLU A 725 19.12 -11.30 39.81
N ILE A 726 18.47 -11.09 38.67
CA ILE A 726 17.02 -11.27 38.50
C ILE A 726 16.79 -12.56 37.74
N LEU A 727 15.85 -13.37 38.23
CA LEU A 727 15.53 -14.69 37.72
C LEU A 727 14.04 -14.80 37.40
N CYS A 728 13.72 -15.63 36.42
CA CYS A 728 12.36 -16.10 36.13
C CYS A 728 12.44 -17.61 35.90
N TYR A 729 11.60 -18.41 36.57
CA TYR A 729 11.71 -19.88 36.59
C TYR A 729 13.13 -20.41 36.90
N ASN A 730 13.84 -19.81 37.85
CA ASN A 730 15.23 -20.13 38.19
C ASN A 730 16.26 -19.92 37.07
N GLN A 731 15.87 -19.32 35.94
CA GLN A 731 16.78 -18.87 34.90
C GLN A 731 17.21 -17.43 35.17
N VAL A 732 18.52 -17.17 35.18
CA VAL A 732 19.08 -15.80 35.28
C VAL A 732 18.78 -15.04 33.99
N LEU A 733 18.18 -13.85 34.14
CA LEU A 733 17.81 -12.99 33.02
C LEU A 733 18.97 -12.07 32.64
N SER A 734 19.18 -11.86 31.34
CA SER A 734 20.16 -10.88 30.86
C SER A 734 19.71 -9.46 31.24
N PRO A 735 20.63 -8.58 31.72
CA PRO A 735 20.31 -7.20 32.07
C PRO A 735 19.66 -6.39 30.93
N GLU A 736 19.95 -6.74 29.67
CA GLU A 736 19.42 -6.06 28.49
C GLU A 736 18.00 -6.49 28.10
N MET A 737 17.48 -7.59 28.67
CA MET A 737 16.13 -8.05 28.36
C MET A 737 15.09 -7.04 28.85
N SER A 738 14.08 -6.78 28.02
CA SER A 738 12.91 -6.00 28.45
C SER A 738 11.88 -6.89 29.16
N LEU A 739 11.01 -6.30 29.97
CA LEU A 739 9.87 -7.02 30.55
C LEU A 739 8.98 -7.69 29.48
N ALA A 740 8.85 -7.07 28.29
CA ALA A 740 8.15 -7.66 27.15
C ALA A 740 8.83 -8.94 26.67
N THR A 741 10.15 -8.91 26.48
CA THR A 741 10.96 -10.06 26.06
C THR A 741 10.85 -11.20 27.08
N VAL A 742 11.01 -10.89 28.36
CA VAL A 742 10.88 -11.89 29.44
C VAL A 742 9.49 -12.50 29.43
N ARG A 743 8.44 -11.69 29.30
CA ARG A 743 7.06 -12.19 29.24
C ARG A 743 6.82 -13.11 28.04
N ALA A 744 7.31 -12.72 26.86
CA ALA A 744 7.08 -13.43 25.61
C ALA A 744 7.86 -14.75 25.51
N TYR A 745 9.12 -14.77 25.94
CA TYR A 745 10.03 -15.90 25.69
C TYR A 745 10.41 -16.72 26.92
N VAL A 746 10.31 -16.17 28.13
CA VAL A 746 10.64 -16.89 29.37
C VAL A 746 9.37 -17.25 30.12
N TRP A 747 8.51 -16.28 30.42
CA TRP A 747 7.28 -16.50 31.20
C TRP A 747 6.25 -17.34 30.45
N LYS A 748 5.96 -16.97 29.18
CA LYS A 748 5.06 -17.66 28.24
C LYS A 748 3.63 -17.93 28.74
N LYS A 749 3.22 -17.35 29.86
CA LYS A 749 1.87 -17.47 30.43
C LYS A 749 1.09 -16.15 30.36
N SER A 750 -0.23 -16.25 30.46
CA SER A 750 -1.16 -15.11 30.39
C SER A 750 -1.30 -14.36 31.72
N ASP A 751 -0.95 -14.98 32.84
CA ASP A 751 -0.94 -14.41 34.18
C ASP A 751 0.17 -13.36 34.37
N ASP A 752 0.24 -12.77 35.56
CA ASP A 752 1.23 -11.75 35.90
C ASP A 752 2.63 -12.36 36.01
N LEU A 753 3.63 -11.65 35.49
CA LEU A 753 5.02 -12.10 35.51
C LEU A 753 5.55 -12.15 36.95
N VAL A 754 6.25 -13.23 37.33
CA VAL A 754 6.92 -13.32 38.63
C VAL A 754 8.43 -13.31 38.42
N LEU A 755 9.09 -12.31 38.99
CA LEU A 755 10.54 -12.16 38.98
C LEU A 755 11.09 -12.41 40.39
N ASN A 756 12.14 -13.23 40.47
CA ASN A 756 12.84 -13.51 41.69
C ASN A 756 14.19 -12.77 41.71
N TYR A 757 14.64 -12.24 42.85
CA TYR A 757 15.97 -11.65 42.98
C TYR A 757 16.82 -12.39 44.01
N ARG A 758 18.13 -12.45 43.77
CA ARG A 758 19.12 -12.98 44.72
C ARG A 758 20.41 -12.15 44.71
N LEU A 759 21.07 -12.11 45.87
CA LEU A 759 22.42 -11.58 46.01
C LEU A 759 23.44 -12.61 45.50
N VAL A 760 24.32 -12.18 44.60
CA VAL A 760 25.52 -12.92 44.24
C VAL A 760 26.62 -12.46 45.18
N GLN A 761 27.06 -13.35 46.08
CA GLN A 761 28.28 -13.13 46.83
C GLN A 761 29.43 -13.13 45.82
N GLY A 762 30.13 -11.99 45.69
CA GLY A 762 31.27 -11.87 44.78
C GLY A 762 32.28 -12.98 45.06
N ARG A 763 32.81 -13.58 43.98
CA ARG A 763 33.99 -14.45 44.07
C ARG A 763 35.17 -13.72 44.66
#